data_AF-A0A0C4EVN7-F1
#
_entry.id   AF-A0A0C4EVN7-F1
#
_cell.length_a   1.000
_cell.length_b   1.000
_cell.length_c   1.000
_cell.angle_alpha   90.00
_cell.angle_beta   90.00
_cell.angle_gamma   90.00
#
_symmetry.space_group_name_H-M   'P 1'
#
loop_
_entity.id
_entity.type
_entity.pdbx_description
1 polymer ?
#
loop_
_entity_poly.entity_id
_entity_poly.type
_entity_poly.pdbx_seq_one_letter_code
_entity_poly.pdbx_strand_id
1 'polypeptide(L)'
;MVRHSRPKAEQKIDRNIFYQRPGEKGDKWYCHLCGGGGRGSKAANLRKHEKTPAHLAAIENCRENTLQQEMAIPPTQPDEEMVWTAARDQSPSPDYEESGTSHDNNLQRDLAFVDENSAFGDSLSDTDSHYSMDSSGSNSSEELGWDGLFDADHPEVPGKPLPGADANDQGQGNAGTPRLRRNWDWWPFKTSRCLASIEMFVDLWCQYLVGTMVIGHTRTIISRVMYNHVRMMFDISAVELPDWTTVRRVKSNLRKMVGLEVLGHRSVVGTPVHTLSLKKLIALKLANPIVEPHIQYYPEQANGRQIYKLSQSEKWLKELGPDTRAQMVRQDGRDYYLHELVQMQSNLLVIPKFFYEYKGRMYARHSVADFCVKYPVMDSPDGTLMSTLCGNKIYELDECDNIEVRTMTNPWRAKAGKRVIRHVPISLYSDDTSGNSSKKWNKHISYYFNLAGLPPKLTNQHFHCHFLCTSNSAGALELAEGIVDDIMELVEKGCVAYDCGLGEEVLVTTSLLCFLADTPMHAEITSTVMPNNARIPCRVCDLGVIRAAQKKTMAYLQFFLQISADGVWIRNGIQSWVAIIANCYRLWETSKELRTKTLVGDLGGELGIRDSINRQIFMYAYDIRARGAEATTANHLFTERIDRLDQTNKPRLFNSFFRVPDFDGCTDTPVKVLHVFLLGVVKYLVRDLMGRMKAAQLRLIEGRYRAFNTTGLNIPSLSPYYMAKHSFNFIGKEFKMVLQSAPFVLFGFMGEADRLVWIALCQLAPLVFQTHIDDMDEYLTLLRFHIQKFLYYLFKITGQWANKPKFHMLLHLPESIRRFGPAPLFATKKFESFNGVLRNASVHSNRQSPGKDIATTFANSKALRHLISGQIKTFASQQGIGPGELARYLPGWQLIQLSAIRWTSHRVLKQGVFVLVSETSGQKQGIQGGVYSSRVAGEKRSRVSFWVCYTEYERGNIDPYYQLRCIRRSGSNRFARIREIFKDLVLTLNVQHNCVAGGCELSATGRVCVEREESEENNATVAHKDADCFVVNSGELPRNKELVEWADVPRGEEHIQHLIPMLEGGLAAWLGAGGSVSNDKEAAEDD
;
A
#
# COMPACT_ATOMS: atom_id res chain seq x y z
N MET A 1 -39.17 -10.46 57.56
CA MET A 1 -38.10 -10.00 58.48
C MET A 1 -37.61 -8.65 58.01
N VAL A 2 -37.95 -7.61 58.78
CA VAL A 2 -37.48 -6.24 58.59
C VAL A 2 -35.98 -6.19 58.89
N ARG A 3 -35.15 -5.69 57.98
CA ARG A 3 -33.80 -5.22 58.29
C ARG A 3 -33.64 -3.78 57.80
N HIS A 4 -33.63 -2.88 58.77
CA HIS A 4 -33.23 -1.49 58.63
C HIS A 4 -31.77 -1.41 58.12
N SER A 5 -31.55 -0.80 56.97
CA SER A 5 -30.26 -0.23 56.61
C SER A 5 -30.38 1.29 56.62
N ARG A 6 -29.76 1.94 57.61
CA ARG A 6 -29.57 3.40 57.63
C ARG A 6 -28.81 3.84 56.36
N PRO A 7 -29.15 5.00 55.76
CA PRO A 7 -28.33 5.56 54.69
C PRO A 7 -26.99 6.02 55.26
N LYS A 8 -25.88 5.57 54.67
CA LYS A 8 -24.55 6.18 54.90
C LYS A 8 -24.57 7.56 54.25
N ALA A 9 -24.41 8.62 55.05
CA ALA A 9 -24.13 9.95 54.52
C ALA A 9 -22.79 9.91 53.75
N GLU A 10 -22.82 10.19 52.46
CA GLU A 10 -21.60 10.40 51.67
C GLU A 10 -20.90 11.67 52.19
N GLN A 11 -19.72 11.51 52.79
CA GLN A 11 -18.86 12.64 53.10
C GLN A 11 -18.40 13.28 51.79
N LYS A 12 -18.78 14.54 51.54
CA LYS A 12 -18.26 15.36 50.43
C LYS A 12 -16.74 15.51 50.59
N ILE A 13 -15.97 14.92 49.67
CA ILE A 13 -14.52 15.07 49.58
C ILE A 13 -14.22 16.27 48.70
N ASP A 14 -13.37 17.19 49.17
CA ASP A 14 -12.92 18.32 48.36
C ASP A 14 -11.89 17.84 47.32
N ARG A 15 -12.31 17.82 46.05
CA ARG A 15 -11.49 17.37 44.93
C ARG A 15 -10.41 18.37 44.50
N ASN A 16 -10.47 19.61 45.00
CA ASN A 16 -9.39 20.57 44.79
C ASN A 16 -8.18 20.24 45.67
N ILE A 17 -8.38 19.56 46.79
CA ILE A 17 -7.32 19.18 47.72
C ILE A 17 -6.94 17.70 47.56
N PHE A 18 -7.87 16.81 47.21
CA PHE A 18 -7.61 15.37 47.12
C PHE A 18 -8.02 14.74 45.79
N TYR A 19 -7.17 13.86 45.26
CA TYR A 19 -7.41 13.09 44.03
C TYR A 19 -7.14 11.60 44.20
N GLN A 20 -7.63 10.81 43.23
CA GLN A 20 -7.30 9.40 43.09
C GLN A 20 -6.52 9.17 41.79
N ARG A 21 -5.56 8.24 41.83
CA ARG A 21 -4.79 7.88 40.62
C ARG A 21 -5.57 6.89 39.75
N PRO A 22 -5.62 7.09 38.41
CA PRO A 22 -6.28 6.15 37.52
C PRO A 22 -5.64 4.76 37.58
N GLY A 23 -6.42 3.72 37.86
CA GLY A 23 -5.98 2.31 37.83
C GLY A 23 -5.69 1.65 39.19
N GLU A 24 -5.75 2.38 40.31
CA GLU A 24 -5.62 1.77 41.64
C GLU A 24 -6.93 1.07 42.07
N LYS A 25 -6.85 -0.20 42.49
CA LYS A 25 -7.98 -0.95 43.06
C LYS A 25 -8.10 -0.67 44.56
N GLY A 26 -9.00 0.23 44.95
CA GLY A 26 -9.39 0.50 46.35
C GLY A 26 -9.67 1.98 46.66
N ASP A 27 -10.26 2.26 47.82
CA ASP A 27 -10.56 3.63 48.30
C ASP A 27 -9.31 4.32 48.89
N LYS A 28 -8.36 4.70 48.02
CA LYS A 28 -7.13 5.42 48.39
C LYS A 28 -7.13 6.82 47.78
N TRP A 29 -6.72 7.81 48.56
CA TRP A 29 -6.71 9.22 48.17
C TRP A 29 -5.34 9.88 48.42
N TYR A 30 -5.00 10.83 47.56
CA TYR A 30 -3.75 11.58 47.54
C TYR A 30 -4.02 13.08 47.63
N CYS A 31 -3.17 13.84 48.30
CA CYS A 31 -3.32 15.30 48.41
C CYS A 31 -2.57 16.06 47.31
N HIS A 32 -3.20 17.05 46.68
CA HIS A 32 -2.58 17.95 45.70
C HIS A 32 -1.53 18.88 46.30
N LEU A 33 -1.68 19.29 47.58
CA LEU A 33 -0.81 20.28 48.22
C LEU A 33 0.53 19.69 48.68
N CYS A 34 0.52 18.52 49.31
CA CYS A 34 1.75 17.90 49.84
C CYS A 34 2.15 16.61 49.12
N GLY A 35 1.36 16.14 48.13
CA GLY A 35 1.60 14.88 47.42
C GLY A 35 1.38 13.61 48.27
N GLY A 36 1.11 13.74 49.57
CA GLY A 36 1.00 12.62 50.51
C GLY A 36 -0.28 11.79 50.35
N GLY A 37 -0.11 10.49 50.12
CA GLY A 37 -1.18 9.48 50.11
C GLY A 37 -0.58 8.07 50.21
N GLY A 38 -0.50 7.51 51.42
CA GLY A 38 0.10 6.19 51.68
C GLY A 38 -0.89 5.20 52.30
N ARG A 39 -0.43 3.99 52.65
CA ARG A 39 -1.26 2.95 53.29
C ARG A 39 -2.04 3.55 54.49
N GLY A 40 -3.37 3.67 54.34
CA GLY A 40 -4.25 4.22 55.38
C GLY A 40 -5.09 5.44 54.96
N SER A 41 -4.78 6.07 53.83
CA SER A 41 -5.49 7.24 53.26
C SER A 41 -6.82 6.87 52.59
N LYS A 42 -7.74 6.29 53.37
CA LYS A 42 -9.13 6.09 52.95
C LYS A 42 -9.94 7.37 53.12
N ALA A 43 -11.06 7.51 52.40
CA ALA A 43 -11.92 8.70 52.47
C ALA A 43 -12.24 9.14 53.91
N ALA A 44 -12.52 8.17 54.79
CA ALA A 44 -12.84 8.40 56.21
C ALA A 44 -11.69 9.00 57.04
N ASN A 45 -10.43 8.93 56.56
CA ASN A 45 -9.25 9.41 57.27
C ASN A 45 -8.65 10.70 56.67
N LEU A 46 -9.24 11.28 55.62
CA LEU A 46 -8.70 12.47 54.94
C LEU A 46 -8.55 13.68 55.88
N ARG A 47 -9.52 13.91 56.78
CA ARG A 47 -9.43 14.96 57.82
C ARG A 47 -8.27 14.77 58.81
N LYS A 48 -7.74 13.55 58.95
CA LYS A 48 -6.53 13.30 59.75
C LYS A 48 -5.28 13.67 58.95
N HIS A 49 -5.29 13.47 57.64
CA HIS A 49 -4.20 13.88 56.75
C HIS A 49 -4.04 15.41 56.72
N GLU A 50 -5.13 16.17 56.65
CA GLU A 50 -5.11 17.64 56.69
C GLU A 50 -4.42 18.21 57.94
N LYS A 51 -4.41 17.44 59.03
CA LYS A 51 -3.76 17.80 60.31
C LYS A 51 -2.31 17.32 60.40
N THR A 52 -1.78 16.67 59.37
CA THR A 52 -0.39 16.21 59.40
C THR A 52 0.57 17.39 59.26
N PRO A 53 1.73 17.38 59.94
CA PRO A 53 2.70 18.47 59.87
C PRO A 53 3.14 18.78 58.43
N ALA A 54 3.29 17.74 57.59
CA ALA A 54 3.64 17.89 56.18
C ALA A 54 2.57 18.63 55.35
N HIS A 55 1.29 18.40 55.65
CA HIS A 55 0.20 19.09 54.97
C HIS A 55 0.11 20.57 55.41
N LEU A 56 0.26 20.84 56.71
CA LEU A 56 0.24 22.21 57.24
C LEU A 56 1.44 23.03 56.73
N ALA A 57 2.64 22.43 56.65
CA ALA A 57 3.82 23.09 56.08
C ALA A 57 3.63 23.44 54.58
N ALA A 58 2.96 22.57 53.81
CA ALA A 58 2.66 22.84 52.41
C ALA A 58 1.67 24.00 52.23
N ILE A 59 0.70 24.14 53.14
CA ILE A 59 -0.23 25.29 53.14
C ILE A 59 0.53 26.60 53.40
N GLU A 60 1.46 26.60 54.35
CA GLU A 60 2.23 27.81 54.69
C GLU A 60 3.12 28.26 53.53
N ASN A 61 3.85 27.34 52.88
CA ASN A 61 4.64 27.65 51.68
C ASN A 61 3.78 28.21 50.53
N CYS A 62 2.54 27.73 50.37
CA CYS A 62 1.63 28.26 49.36
C CYS A 62 1.17 29.69 49.68
N ARG A 63 0.97 30.02 50.96
CA ARG A 63 0.66 31.39 51.40
C ARG A 63 1.83 32.33 51.18
N GLU A 64 3.05 31.94 51.53
CA GLU A 64 4.24 32.77 51.35
C GLU A 64 4.49 33.10 49.86
N ASN A 65 4.33 32.11 48.97
CA ASN A 65 4.45 32.32 47.52
C ASN A 65 3.36 33.24 46.94
N THR A 66 2.15 33.20 47.50
CA THR A 66 1.05 34.07 47.06
C THR A 66 1.29 35.52 47.50
N LEU A 67 1.79 35.73 48.72
CA LEU A 67 2.16 37.07 49.23
C LEU A 67 3.33 37.70 48.45
N GLN A 68 4.29 36.89 48.00
CA GLN A 68 5.39 37.39 47.15
C GLN A 68 4.93 37.79 45.73
N GLN A 69 3.87 37.16 45.20
CA GLN A 69 3.28 37.54 43.91
C GLN A 69 2.46 38.83 43.97
N GLU A 70 1.82 39.14 45.11
CA GLU A 70 1.01 40.36 45.28
C GLU A 70 1.85 41.63 45.49
N MET A 71 3.12 41.51 45.89
CA MET A 71 4.04 42.66 46.05
C MET A 71 4.70 43.15 44.74
N ALA A 72 4.44 42.50 43.60
CA ALA A 72 5.14 42.74 42.33
C ALA A 72 4.32 43.52 41.27
N ILE A 73 3.39 44.40 41.67
CA ILE A 73 2.58 45.22 40.75
C ILE A 73 2.92 46.72 40.94
N PRO A 74 3.36 47.46 39.89
CA PRO A 74 3.55 48.91 39.96
C PRO A 74 2.25 49.70 39.69
N PRO A 75 2.12 50.96 40.17
CA PRO A 75 0.86 51.70 40.13
C PRO A 75 0.59 52.42 38.80
N THR A 76 -0.69 52.45 38.42
CA THR A 76 -1.32 53.16 37.29
C THR A 76 -1.46 54.67 37.49
N GLN A 77 -1.31 55.45 36.41
CA GLN A 77 -1.80 56.85 36.29
C GLN A 77 -3.02 56.91 35.34
N PRO A 78 -3.93 57.91 35.48
CA PRO A 78 -5.25 57.89 34.86
C PRO A 78 -5.36 58.71 33.56
N ASP A 79 -6.39 58.35 32.78
CA ASP A 79 -6.75 58.84 31.45
C ASP A 79 -7.07 60.34 31.35
N GLU A 80 -6.75 60.95 30.20
CA GLU A 80 -7.44 62.14 29.68
C GLU A 80 -7.91 61.93 28.24
N GLU A 81 -9.17 62.33 28.01
CA GLU A 81 -9.97 62.28 26.79
C GLU A 81 -9.37 63.11 25.64
N MET A 82 -9.57 62.70 24.38
CA MET A 82 -10.32 63.54 23.43
C MET A 82 -10.50 62.93 22.02
N VAL A 83 -11.68 63.26 21.52
CA VAL A 83 -12.31 63.09 20.20
C VAL A 83 -11.48 63.66 19.03
N TRP A 84 -11.59 63.02 17.86
CA TRP A 84 -11.07 63.55 16.57
C TRP A 84 -12.19 64.18 15.72
N THR A 85 -11.95 65.41 15.24
CA THR A 85 -12.73 66.09 14.18
C THR A 85 -11.86 66.43 12.97
N ALA A 86 -12.51 66.76 11.85
CA ALA A 86 -12.06 66.54 10.48
C ALA A 86 -11.53 67.76 9.69
N ALA A 87 -10.80 67.42 8.61
CA ALA A 87 -10.82 67.99 7.24
C ALA A 87 -9.91 69.19 6.83
N ARG A 88 -9.19 68.94 5.70
CA ARG A 88 -8.65 69.83 4.64
C ARG A 88 -7.37 70.64 4.99
N ASP A 89 -6.39 70.85 4.10
CA ASP A 89 -6.34 70.80 2.63
C ASP A 89 -4.88 70.79 2.10
N GLN A 90 -4.74 70.38 0.82
CA GLN A 90 -3.72 70.71 -0.20
C GLN A 90 -2.47 69.81 -0.43
N SER A 91 -2.56 69.10 -1.57
CA SER A 91 -1.52 68.48 -2.40
C SER A 91 -0.82 69.52 -3.34
N PRO A 92 0.22 69.19 -4.15
CA PRO A 92 0.11 68.28 -5.31
C PRO A 92 1.28 67.30 -5.57
N SER A 93 0.95 66.29 -6.38
CA SER A 93 1.70 65.15 -6.95
C SER A 93 2.57 65.56 -8.19
N PRO A 94 3.17 64.70 -9.07
CA PRO A 94 2.75 63.36 -9.58
C PRO A 94 3.83 62.22 -9.57
N ASP A 95 3.49 60.99 -9.15
CA ASP A 95 3.07 59.79 -9.93
C ASP A 95 4.28 58.91 -10.39
N TYR A 96 4.34 57.58 -10.30
CA TYR A 96 3.34 56.51 -10.42
C TYR A 96 3.66 55.24 -9.58
N GLU A 97 2.61 54.44 -9.36
CA GLU A 97 2.39 53.30 -8.46
C GLU A 97 2.91 51.92 -8.92
N GLU A 98 3.13 50.98 -7.99
CA GLU A 98 2.25 49.80 -7.84
C GLU A 98 2.49 49.09 -6.48
N SER A 99 1.40 48.66 -5.85
CA SER A 99 1.29 48.27 -4.44
C SER A 99 1.17 46.75 -4.24
N GLY A 100 1.86 46.24 -3.22
CA GLY A 100 1.59 44.95 -2.59
C GLY A 100 1.46 45.13 -1.09
N THR A 101 0.37 44.66 -0.49
CA THR A 101 0.15 44.62 0.97
C THR A 101 -0.16 43.16 1.34
N SER A 102 0.77 42.44 1.98
CA SER A 102 1.07 42.37 3.42
C SER A 102 -0.07 41.79 4.26
N HIS A 103 -0.22 40.46 4.21
CA HIS A 103 -0.86 39.66 5.26
C HIS A 103 0.02 38.44 5.54
N ASP A 104 1.08 38.60 6.34
CA ASP A 104 1.80 37.43 6.88
C ASP A 104 2.58 37.65 8.20
N ASN A 105 2.27 38.71 8.96
CA ASN A 105 3.06 39.02 10.18
C ASN A 105 2.53 38.40 11.48
N ASN A 106 1.37 37.72 11.46
CA ASN A 106 0.79 37.11 12.67
C ASN A 106 1.16 35.61 12.81
N LEU A 107 1.33 34.89 11.70
CA LEU A 107 1.70 33.46 11.72
C LEU A 107 3.12 33.24 12.24
N GLN A 108 4.02 34.20 12.02
CA GLN A 108 5.43 34.11 12.37
C GLN A 108 5.71 34.45 13.85
N ARG A 109 4.80 35.18 14.52
CA ARG A 109 4.89 35.46 15.96
C ARG A 109 4.40 34.29 16.82
N ASP A 110 3.38 33.56 16.36
CA ASP A 110 2.85 32.40 17.09
C ASP A 110 3.78 31.17 17.05
N LEU A 111 4.64 31.08 16.01
CA LEU A 111 5.64 30.01 15.89
C LEU A 111 6.91 30.27 16.70
N ALA A 112 7.16 31.51 17.14
CA ALA A 112 8.36 31.87 17.89
C ALA A 112 8.32 31.45 19.37
N PHE A 113 7.13 31.11 19.91
CA PHE A 113 6.96 30.75 21.32
C PHE A 113 7.28 29.28 21.64
N VAL A 114 7.56 28.44 20.63
CA VAL A 114 7.79 26.98 20.81
C VAL A 114 9.28 26.60 20.80
N ASP A 115 10.19 27.54 20.55
CA ASP A 115 11.63 27.26 20.37
C ASP A 115 12.53 27.62 21.57
N GLU A 116 11.97 27.98 22.73
CA GLU A 116 12.77 28.17 23.96
C GLU A 116 12.80 26.91 24.82
N ASN A 117 13.78 26.05 24.58
CA ASN A 117 14.30 25.12 25.59
C ASN A 117 15.81 24.92 25.40
N SER A 118 16.54 26.02 25.58
CA SER A 118 17.97 26.03 25.85
C SER A 118 18.21 26.61 27.25
N ALA A 119 18.04 25.78 28.28
CA ALA A 119 18.58 26.06 29.61
C ALA A 119 18.72 24.73 30.37
N PHE A 120 19.75 24.65 31.22
CA PHE A 120 20.11 23.53 32.11
C PHE A 120 21.04 22.47 31.48
N GLY A 121 22.29 22.90 31.29
CA GLY A 121 23.44 22.07 31.64
C GLY A 121 23.79 22.26 33.12
N ASP A 122 24.29 21.17 33.72
CA ASP A 122 25.04 21.01 34.97
C ASP A 122 24.33 21.25 36.33
N SER A 123 24.07 20.14 37.04
CA SER A 123 24.76 19.84 38.29
C SER A 123 24.60 18.36 38.68
N LEU A 124 25.73 17.73 39.04
CA LEU A 124 25.89 16.35 39.49
C LEU A 124 25.35 16.16 40.92
N SER A 125 24.73 15.00 41.20
CA SER A 125 25.05 14.22 42.40
C SER A 125 24.58 12.77 42.27
N ASP A 126 25.46 11.87 42.71
CA ASP A 126 25.33 10.42 42.74
C ASP A 126 24.09 9.91 43.48
N THR A 127 23.55 8.80 43.03
CA THR A 127 23.17 7.68 43.92
C THR A 127 22.88 6.41 43.10
N ASP A 128 23.61 5.36 43.43
CA ASP A 128 23.44 3.98 42.98
C ASP A 128 22.01 3.45 43.16
N SER A 129 21.54 2.64 42.21
CA SER A 129 20.97 1.32 42.52
C SER A 129 20.58 0.51 41.28
N HIS A 130 21.29 -0.60 41.14
CA HIS A 130 20.94 -1.87 40.50
C HIS A 130 19.54 -2.02 39.88
N TYR A 131 19.50 -2.31 38.57
CA TYR A 131 18.41 -3.10 37.99
C TYR A 131 18.96 -4.24 37.13
N SER A 132 18.49 -5.43 37.46
CA SER A 132 18.87 -6.73 36.93
C SER A 132 18.52 -6.87 35.45
N MET A 133 19.47 -7.37 34.68
CA MET A 133 19.23 -7.97 33.37
C MET A 133 18.38 -9.23 33.56
N ASP A 134 17.28 -9.34 32.81
CA ASP A 134 16.80 -10.61 32.30
C ASP A 134 16.22 -10.37 30.91
N SER A 135 17.05 -10.67 29.92
CA SER A 135 16.75 -10.60 28.50
C SER A 135 16.71 -12.03 27.97
N SER A 136 15.51 -12.55 27.70
CA SER A 136 15.34 -13.71 26.83
C SER A 136 14.10 -13.48 25.96
N GLY A 137 14.34 -13.43 24.65
CA GLY A 137 13.33 -13.05 23.67
C GLY A 137 13.96 -12.61 22.35
N SER A 138 14.90 -13.39 21.85
CA SER A 138 15.49 -13.25 20.52
C SER A 138 14.41 -13.46 19.45
N ASN A 139 14.04 -12.40 18.74
CA ASN A 139 13.42 -12.51 17.41
C ASN A 139 14.39 -11.97 16.37
N SER A 140 15.44 -12.76 16.12
CA SER A 140 16.35 -12.62 14.99
C SER A 140 15.76 -13.39 13.80
N SER A 141 14.94 -12.73 12.97
CA SER A 141 14.71 -13.10 11.56
C SER A 141 13.73 -12.14 10.88
N GLU A 142 14.10 -10.87 10.72
CA GLU A 142 13.43 -9.95 9.79
C GLU A 142 14.35 -9.48 8.64
N GLU A 143 15.59 -9.97 8.61
CA GLU A 143 16.48 -9.84 7.45
C GLU A 143 16.10 -10.91 6.41
N LEU A 144 15.20 -10.54 5.50
CA LEU A 144 15.18 -10.88 4.07
C LEU A 144 13.79 -10.52 3.52
N GLY A 145 13.74 -9.50 2.67
CA GLY A 145 12.52 -9.07 1.98
C GLY A 145 11.96 -10.21 1.13
N TRP A 146 10.73 -10.60 1.44
CA TRP A 146 10.01 -11.71 0.84
C TRP A 146 9.36 -11.35 -0.50
N ASP A 147 10.12 -11.37 -1.59
CA ASP A 147 9.56 -11.28 -2.94
C ASP A 147 10.00 -12.46 -3.81
N GLY A 148 9.17 -13.51 -3.78
CA GLY A 148 9.30 -14.72 -4.60
C GLY A 148 8.40 -14.82 -5.80
N LEU A 149 8.15 -13.67 -6.45
CA LEU A 149 7.33 -13.55 -7.63
C LEU A 149 8.17 -12.86 -8.73
N PHE A 150 8.62 -13.66 -9.70
CA PHE A 150 9.24 -13.31 -11.00
C PHE A 150 10.75 -13.08 -11.10
N ASP A 151 11.21 -13.36 -12.32
CA ASP A 151 12.57 -13.70 -12.74
C ASP A 151 13.57 -12.55 -12.64
N ALA A 152 14.76 -12.89 -12.16
CA ALA A 152 15.94 -12.05 -12.18
C ALA A 152 16.76 -12.34 -13.44
N ASP A 153 16.19 -12.08 -14.61
CA ASP A 153 16.99 -11.97 -15.83
C ASP A 153 17.50 -10.53 -15.97
N HIS A 154 18.81 -10.42 -16.12
CA HIS A 154 19.51 -9.19 -16.46
C HIS A 154 19.40 -8.98 -17.98
N PRO A 155 18.94 -7.82 -18.47
CA PRO A 155 19.16 -7.48 -19.86
C PRO A 155 20.65 -7.16 -20.06
N GLU A 156 21.31 -7.97 -20.90
CA GLU A 156 22.58 -7.59 -21.52
C GLU A 156 22.35 -6.34 -22.39
N VAL A 157 23.04 -5.23 -22.08
CA VAL A 157 23.12 -4.07 -22.97
C VAL A 157 24.47 -4.14 -23.69
N PRO A 158 24.52 -4.02 -25.03
CA PRO A 158 25.77 -4.12 -25.78
C PRO A 158 26.68 -2.94 -25.47
N GLY A 159 27.86 -3.22 -24.92
CA GLY A 159 28.91 -2.23 -24.72
C GLY A 159 29.46 -1.76 -26.07
N LYS A 160 29.30 -0.47 -26.38
CA LYS A 160 30.13 0.20 -27.38
C LYS A 160 31.44 0.63 -26.71
N PRO A 161 32.62 0.32 -27.26
CA PRO A 161 33.88 0.84 -26.76
C PRO A 161 34.02 2.30 -27.21
N LEU A 162 34.35 3.19 -26.26
CA LEU A 162 34.86 4.53 -26.58
C LEU A 162 36.35 4.43 -26.94
N PRO A 163 36.87 5.23 -27.90
CA PRO A 163 38.20 5.06 -28.45
C PRO A 163 39.28 5.60 -27.50
N GLY A 164 40.45 4.95 -27.55
CA GLY A 164 41.63 5.31 -26.77
C GLY A 164 42.21 6.67 -27.17
N ALA A 165 42.79 7.34 -26.17
CA ALA A 165 43.73 8.42 -26.37
C ALA A 165 45.09 7.94 -25.85
N ASP A 166 46.04 7.88 -26.78
CA ASP A 166 47.40 7.41 -26.62
C ASP A 166 48.19 8.24 -25.59
N ALA A 167 49.05 7.53 -24.87
CA ALA A 167 50.11 8.11 -24.06
C ALA A 167 51.34 8.36 -24.92
N ASN A 168 51.77 9.62 -25.01
CA ASN A 168 53.18 10.04 -25.07
C ASN A 168 53.27 11.57 -25.14
N ASP A 169 53.75 12.22 -24.08
CA ASP A 169 54.84 13.18 -24.24
C ASP A 169 55.54 13.47 -22.91
N GLN A 170 56.88 13.43 -22.95
CA GLN A 170 57.76 13.83 -21.85
C GLN A 170 58.27 15.25 -22.14
N GLY A 171 58.06 16.19 -21.22
CA GLY A 171 58.65 17.52 -21.32
C GLY A 171 58.63 18.27 -19.99
N GLN A 172 59.82 18.44 -19.39
CA GLN A 172 60.05 19.29 -18.22
C GLN A 172 59.90 20.78 -18.58
N GLY A 173 59.32 21.57 -17.67
CA GLY A 173 59.34 23.03 -17.74
C GLY A 173 58.61 23.70 -16.57
N ASN A 174 59.39 24.25 -15.64
CA ASN A 174 58.94 25.08 -14.51
C ASN A 174 58.36 26.42 -15.00
N ALA A 175 57.15 26.81 -14.56
CA ALA A 175 56.77 28.19 -14.22
C ALA A 175 55.34 28.23 -13.62
N GLY A 176 55.18 28.95 -12.52
CA GLY A 176 53.99 28.95 -11.67
C GLY A 176 52.69 29.39 -12.35
N THR A 177 51.60 28.76 -11.93
CA THR A 177 50.21 29.20 -12.18
C THR A 177 49.40 29.03 -10.88
N PRO A 178 48.41 29.90 -10.64
CA PRO A 178 47.85 30.15 -9.31
C PRO A 178 47.06 28.94 -8.81
N ARG A 179 47.25 28.59 -7.53
CA ARG A 179 46.38 27.62 -6.84
C ARG A 179 44.93 28.10 -6.96
N LEU A 180 44.16 27.43 -7.84
CA LEU A 180 42.71 27.47 -7.85
C LEU A 180 42.22 27.00 -6.47
N ARG A 181 41.92 27.93 -5.56
CA ARG A 181 41.00 27.68 -4.46
C ARG A 181 39.65 27.34 -5.09
N ARG A 182 39.35 26.06 -5.26
CA ARG A 182 37.97 25.61 -5.47
C ARG A 182 37.21 25.92 -4.19
N ASN A 183 36.35 26.92 -4.24
CA ASN A 183 35.45 27.25 -3.15
C ASN A 183 34.30 26.23 -3.17
N TRP A 184 34.31 25.30 -2.22
CA TRP A 184 33.30 24.24 -2.09
C TRP A 184 32.11 24.71 -1.23
N ASP A 185 31.56 25.89 -1.55
CA ASP A 185 30.49 26.53 -0.76
C ASP A 185 29.16 25.75 -0.78
N TRP A 186 28.99 24.81 -1.71
CA TRP A 186 27.78 24.00 -1.86
C TRP A 186 27.73 22.77 -0.93
N TRP A 187 28.76 22.52 -0.12
CA TRP A 187 28.88 21.29 0.68
C TRP A 187 28.30 21.43 2.11
N PRO A 188 27.42 20.52 2.57
CA PRO A 188 26.65 20.71 3.82
C PRO A 188 27.45 20.52 5.12
N PHE A 189 28.72 20.12 5.02
CA PHE A 189 29.63 19.88 6.13
C PHE A 189 30.65 21.01 6.24
N LYS A 190 30.32 22.06 6.98
CA LYS A 190 31.29 23.12 7.31
C LYS A 190 32.20 22.63 8.43
N THR A 191 33.46 22.36 8.10
CA THR A 191 34.52 22.24 9.10
C THR A 191 35.17 23.61 9.34
N SER A 192 35.35 23.99 10.60
CA SER A 192 36.09 25.19 11.01
C SER A 192 37.61 25.05 10.82
N ARG A 193 38.09 23.93 10.29
CA ARG A 193 39.50 23.67 9.99
C ARG A 193 39.72 23.74 8.48
N CYS A 194 40.62 24.61 8.04
CA CYS A 194 41.19 24.55 6.70
C CYS A 194 41.90 23.20 6.55
N LEU A 195 41.32 22.26 5.80
CA LEU A 195 41.91 20.93 5.58
C LEU A 195 42.90 21.00 4.41
N ALA A 196 44.07 20.37 4.58
CA ALA A 196 45.23 20.52 3.71
C ALA A 196 45.31 19.50 2.55
N SER A 197 44.46 18.45 2.51
CA SER A 197 44.50 17.40 1.48
C SER A 197 43.12 16.75 1.20
N ILE A 198 42.99 16.08 0.04
CA ILE A 198 41.78 15.37 -0.41
C ILE A 198 41.50 14.11 0.43
N GLU A 199 42.54 13.40 0.89
CA GLU A 199 42.40 12.17 1.68
C GLU A 199 41.73 12.42 3.04
N MET A 200 42.13 13.46 3.77
CA MET A 200 41.48 13.85 5.04
C MET A 200 40.00 14.26 4.89
N PHE A 201 39.61 14.73 3.70
CA PHE A 201 38.22 15.09 3.42
C PHE A 201 37.33 13.85 3.19
N VAL A 202 37.90 12.79 2.58
CA VAL A 202 37.21 11.51 2.35
C VAL A 202 37.03 10.73 3.65
N ASP A 203 38.03 10.71 4.53
CA ASP A 203 37.93 10.01 5.84
C ASP A 203 36.89 10.66 6.76
N LEU A 204 36.87 11.99 6.81
CA LEU A 204 35.87 12.73 7.58
C LEU A 204 34.46 12.52 7.01
N TRP A 205 34.33 12.48 5.67
CA TRP A 205 33.06 12.17 5.00
C TRP A 205 32.53 10.78 5.38
N CYS A 206 33.40 9.77 5.40
CA CYS A 206 33.06 8.42 5.83
C CYS A 206 32.52 8.42 7.28
N GLN A 207 33.14 9.15 8.21
CA GLN A 207 32.69 9.19 9.61
C GLN A 207 31.29 9.81 9.79
N TYR A 208 30.97 10.92 9.11
CA TYR A 208 29.62 11.51 9.19
C TYR A 208 28.55 10.65 8.50
N LEU A 209 28.88 10.01 7.38
CA LEU A 209 27.98 9.11 6.69
C LEU A 209 27.72 7.84 7.51
N VAL A 210 28.78 7.23 8.04
CA VAL A 210 28.71 6.07 8.94
C VAL A 210 27.91 6.43 10.19
N GLY A 211 28.17 7.57 10.83
CA GLY A 211 27.37 8.05 11.97
C GLY A 211 25.88 8.20 11.62
N THR A 212 25.56 8.71 10.43
CA THR A 212 24.19 8.84 9.91
C THR A 212 23.52 7.49 9.68
N MET A 213 24.26 6.50 9.18
CA MET A 213 23.82 5.13 8.97
C MET A 213 23.70 4.33 10.28
N VAL A 214 24.59 4.54 11.25
CA VAL A 214 24.64 3.84 12.55
C VAL A 214 23.50 4.28 13.47
N ILE A 215 23.17 5.57 13.54
CA ILE A 215 21.91 6.03 14.19
C ILE A 215 20.70 5.30 13.58
N GLY A 216 20.85 4.85 12.34
CA GLY A 216 19.87 4.08 11.63
C GLY A 216 18.82 4.95 10.94
N HIS A 217 18.02 4.30 10.09
CA HIS A 217 16.91 4.90 9.39
C HIS A 217 15.73 3.93 9.32
N THR A 218 14.53 4.34 9.76
CA THR A 218 13.23 3.65 9.62
C THR A 218 13.11 2.18 10.12
N ARG A 219 14.04 1.26 9.81
CA ARG A 219 14.08 -0.17 10.16
C ARG A 219 15.03 -0.48 11.29
N THR A 220 16.19 0.16 11.30
CA THR A 220 17.12 0.16 12.43
C THR A 220 17.10 1.59 12.95
N ILE A 221 16.62 1.80 14.18
CA ILE A 221 16.72 3.08 14.86
C ILE A 221 17.25 2.75 16.24
N ILE A 222 18.36 3.38 16.61
CA ILE A 222 18.93 3.17 17.94
C ILE A 222 18.69 4.41 18.80
N SER A 223 18.56 4.19 20.11
CA SER A 223 18.41 5.29 21.06
C SER A 223 19.71 6.10 21.15
N ARG A 224 19.62 7.34 21.64
CA ARG A 224 20.81 8.18 21.91
C ARG A 224 21.83 7.46 22.79
N VAL A 225 21.35 6.76 23.83
CA VAL A 225 22.19 5.98 24.75
C VAL A 225 22.92 4.87 24.01
N MET A 226 22.19 4.10 23.19
CA MET A 226 22.80 3.03 22.39
C MET A 226 23.80 3.58 21.37
N TYR A 227 23.50 4.70 20.72
CA TYR A 227 24.45 5.36 19.81
C TYR A 227 25.73 5.77 20.52
N ASN A 228 25.63 6.31 21.74
CA ASN A 228 26.81 6.66 22.52
C ASN A 228 27.65 5.42 22.87
N HIS A 229 27.03 4.27 23.18
CA HIS A 229 27.76 3.02 23.36
C HIS A 229 28.45 2.55 22.07
N VAL A 230 27.74 2.59 20.94
CA VAL A 230 28.33 2.21 19.64
C VAL A 230 29.49 3.15 19.29
N ARG A 231 29.32 4.46 19.48
CA ARG A 231 30.38 5.45 19.28
C ARG A 231 31.64 5.11 20.07
N MET A 232 31.51 4.80 21.36
CA MET A 232 32.65 4.38 22.19
C MET A 232 33.32 3.09 21.67
N MET A 233 32.57 2.14 21.11
CA MET A 233 33.14 0.93 20.51
C MET A 233 33.93 1.22 19.22
N PHE A 234 33.46 2.16 18.40
CA PHE A 234 34.17 2.58 17.19
C PHE A 234 35.45 3.36 17.51
N ASP A 235 35.49 4.07 18.63
CA ASP A 235 36.71 4.74 19.12
C ASP A 235 37.85 3.73 19.37
N ILE A 236 37.53 2.51 19.82
CA ILE A 236 38.52 1.41 19.99
C ILE A 236 39.12 1.01 18.64
N SER A 237 38.37 1.15 17.55
CA SER A 237 38.81 0.86 16.17
C SER A 237 39.43 2.07 15.47
N ALA A 238 39.77 3.14 16.22
CA ALA A 238 40.27 4.41 15.70
C ALA A 238 39.32 5.12 14.71
N VAL A 239 38.01 4.89 14.84
CA VAL A 239 36.98 5.58 14.04
C VAL A 239 36.18 6.50 14.95
N GLU A 240 36.46 7.80 14.88
CA GLU A 240 35.74 8.80 15.66
C GLU A 240 34.38 9.12 15.02
N LEU A 241 33.29 8.61 15.61
CA LEU A 241 31.96 8.97 15.16
C LEU A 241 31.52 10.32 15.77
N PRO A 242 30.81 11.18 15.00
CA PRO A 242 30.33 12.47 15.49
C PRO A 242 29.29 12.34 16.63
N ASP A 243 29.13 13.39 17.44
CA ASP A 243 28.07 13.41 18.47
C ASP A 243 26.66 13.29 17.86
N TRP A 244 25.73 12.68 18.62
CA TRP A 244 24.31 12.54 18.26
C TRP A 244 23.67 13.84 17.72
N THR A 245 23.89 14.96 18.41
CA THR A 245 23.38 16.28 18.02
C THR A 245 23.94 16.74 16.68
N THR A 246 25.22 16.46 16.45
CA THR A 246 25.91 16.76 15.19
C THR A 246 25.32 15.95 14.05
N VAL A 247 25.07 14.65 14.24
CA VAL A 247 24.43 13.81 13.22
C VAL A 247 22.99 14.27 12.94
N ARG A 248 22.23 14.70 13.95
CA ARG A 248 20.89 15.28 13.73
C ARG A 248 20.95 16.56 12.90
N ARG A 249 21.93 17.43 13.17
CA ARG A 249 22.16 18.65 12.38
C ARG A 249 22.52 18.32 10.93
N VAL A 250 23.41 17.34 10.73
CA VAL A 250 23.73 16.81 9.39
C VAL A 250 22.47 16.32 8.68
N LYS A 251 21.68 15.43 9.31
CA LYS A 251 20.41 14.95 8.76
C LYS A 251 19.47 16.11 8.38
N SER A 252 19.43 17.17 9.19
CA SER A 252 18.67 18.40 8.89
C SER A 252 19.19 19.12 7.65
N ASN A 253 20.50 19.33 7.56
CA ASN A 253 21.13 19.97 6.40
C ASN A 253 20.92 19.16 5.12
N LEU A 254 20.98 17.82 5.20
CA LEU A 254 20.68 16.94 4.06
C LEU A 254 19.23 17.11 3.58
N ARG A 255 18.25 17.16 4.50
CA ARG A 255 16.85 17.41 4.13
C ARG A 255 16.67 18.76 3.44
N LYS A 256 17.30 19.81 3.96
CA LYS A 256 17.26 21.17 3.38
C LYS A 256 17.89 21.21 2.00
N MET A 257 19.05 20.57 1.82
CA MET A 257 19.74 20.48 0.53
C MET A 257 18.90 19.77 -0.54
N VAL A 258 18.19 18.71 -0.16
CA VAL A 258 17.31 17.95 -1.06
C VAL A 258 15.92 18.62 -1.20
N GLY A 259 15.64 19.66 -0.40
CA GLY A 259 14.34 20.35 -0.38
C GLY A 259 13.18 19.48 0.11
N LEU A 260 13.45 18.49 0.97
CA LEU A 260 12.46 17.56 1.53
C LEU A 260 12.23 17.84 3.02
N GLU A 261 11.58 18.97 3.30
CA GLU A 261 11.15 19.34 4.65
C GLU A 261 9.74 18.85 4.98
N VAL A 262 9.43 18.78 6.27
CA VAL A 262 8.10 18.39 6.75
C VAL A 262 7.21 19.63 6.74
N LEU A 263 6.11 19.56 6.01
CA LEU A 263 5.13 20.63 5.88
C LEU A 263 4.07 20.49 6.98
N GLY A 264 3.93 21.50 7.82
CA GLY A 264 2.88 21.58 8.83
C GLY A 264 1.71 22.42 8.35
N HIS A 265 0.48 21.94 8.52
CA HIS A 265 -0.74 22.70 8.26
C HIS A 265 -1.84 22.32 9.27
N ARG A 266 -2.95 23.06 9.27
CA ARG A 266 -4.15 22.73 10.06
C ARG A 266 -5.25 22.27 9.14
N SER A 267 -5.87 21.14 9.48
CA SER A 267 -7.04 20.61 8.76
C SER A 267 -8.23 21.57 8.86
N VAL A 268 -9.25 21.35 8.04
CA VAL A 268 -10.52 22.11 8.07
C VAL A 268 -11.18 22.15 9.46
N VAL A 269 -11.02 21.11 10.28
CA VAL A 269 -11.53 21.07 11.67
C VAL A 269 -10.54 21.63 12.70
N GLY A 270 -9.31 21.95 12.30
CA GLY A 270 -8.30 22.63 13.12
C GLY A 270 -7.20 21.72 13.67
N THR A 271 -7.21 20.44 13.30
CA THR A 271 -6.22 19.43 13.74
C THR A 271 -4.86 19.72 13.09
N PRO A 272 -3.75 19.78 13.85
CA PRO A 272 -2.42 19.88 13.27
C PRO A 272 -2.05 18.61 12.50
N VAL A 273 -1.60 18.77 11.26
CA VAL A 273 -1.22 17.69 10.35
C VAL A 273 0.14 17.98 9.72
N HIS A 274 0.91 16.91 9.48
CA HIS A 274 2.28 16.99 8.98
C HIS A 274 2.44 16.09 7.77
N THR A 275 2.89 16.64 6.64
CA THR A 275 3.02 15.95 5.35
C THR A 275 4.41 16.13 4.76
N LEU A 276 4.82 15.17 3.93
CA LEU A 276 5.91 15.32 2.97
C LEU A 276 5.32 15.70 1.62
N SER A 277 5.96 16.62 0.90
CA SER A 277 5.47 17.02 -0.43
C SER A 277 5.58 15.88 -1.43
N LEU A 278 4.45 15.52 -2.03
CA LEU A 278 4.34 14.57 -3.13
C LEU A 278 5.18 15.05 -4.32
N LYS A 279 5.09 16.35 -4.66
CA LYS A 279 5.84 17.00 -5.76
C LYS A 279 7.33 16.76 -5.63
N LYS A 280 7.89 17.02 -4.44
CA LYS A 280 9.32 16.82 -4.16
C LYS A 280 9.69 15.34 -4.20
N LEU A 281 8.86 14.46 -3.66
CA LEU A 281 9.14 13.02 -3.70
C LEU A 281 9.18 12.47 -5.13
N ILE A 282 8.30 12.93 -6.03
CA ILE A 282 8.33 12.58 -7.46
C ILE A 282 9.59 13.14 -8.13
N ALA A 283 9.91 14.42 -7.91
CA ALA A 283 11.12 15.04 -8.47
C ALA A 283 12.41 14.27 -8.09
N LEU A 284 12.50 13.78 -6.85
CA LEU A 284 13.63 12.95 -6.38
C LEU A 284 13.69 11.55 -7.01
N LYS A 285 12.61 11.07 -7.63
CA LYS A 285 12.61 9.82 -8.38
C LYS A 285 13.17 10.03 -9.79
N LEU A 286 12.81 11.13 -10.44
CA LEU A 286 13.36 11.50 -11.77
C LEU A 286 14.84 11.84 -11.68
N ALA A 287 15.28 12.45 -10.58
CA ALA A 287 16.69 12.72 -10.32
C ALA A 287 17.49 11.49 -9.85
N ASN A 288 16.87 10.30 -9.75
CA ASN A 288 17.53 9.10 -9.26
C ASN A 288 17.95 8.17 -10.42
N PRO A 289 19.27 7.96 -10.65
CA PRO A 289 19.76 7.19 -11.79
C PRO A 289 19.42 5.70 -11.73
N ILE A 290 19.03 5.17 -10.57
CA ILE A 290 18.56 3.77 -10.43
C ILE A 290 17.08 3.65 -10.79
N VAL A 291 16.29 4.73 -10.66
CA VAL A 291 14.83 4.68 -10.82
C VAL A 291 14.39 5.20 -12.18
N GLU A 292 14.92 6.35 -12.59
CA GLU A 292 14.52 7.06 -13.82
C GLU A 292 14.48 6.14 -15.05
N PRO A 293 15.48 5.28 -15.32
CA PRO A 293 15.50 4.44 -16.53
C PRO A 293 14.35 3.43 -16.62
N HIS A 294 13.61 3.22 -15.53
CA HIS A 294 12.51 2.27 -15.44
C HIS A 294 11.14 2.94 -15.41
N ILE A 295 11.05 4.28 -15.39
CA ILE A 295 9.78 4.99 -15.34
C ILE A 295 9.21 5.09 -16.75
N GLN A 296 8.01 4.53 -16.96
CA GLN A 296 7.21 4.83 -18.15
C GLN A 296 6.39 6.10 -17.93
N TYR A 297 6.49 7.03 -18.88
CA TYR A 297 5.79 8.31 -18.85
C TYR A 297 4.51 8.32 -19.72
N TYR A 298 4.40 7.35 -20.63
CA TYR A 298 3.28 7.20 -21.55
C TYR A 298 2.60 5.83 -21.35
N PRO A 299 1.30 5.74 -21.61
CA PRO A 299 0.61 4.46 -21.60
C PRO A 299 1.04 3.61 -22.81
N GLU A 300 1.02 2.30 -22.62
CA GLU A 300 1.38 1.31 -23.63
C GLU A 300 0.11 0.65 -24.17
N GLN A 301 -0.10 0.74 -25.49
CA GLN A 301 -1.16 0.02 -26.17
C GLN A 301 -0.76 -1.45 -26.34
N ALA A 302 -1.42 -2.33 -25.61
CA ALA A 302 -1.20 -3.76 -25.66
C ALA A 302 -2.32 -4.52 -26.40
N ASN A 303 -3.38 -3.84 -26.86
CA ASN A 303 -4.54 -4.43 -27.54
C ASN A 303 -5.15 -5.62 -26.76
N GLY A 304 -5.18 -5.54 -25.43
CA GLY A 304 -5.67 -6.61 -24.57
C GLY A 304 -4.78 -7.85 -24.49
N ARG A 305 -3.57 -7.82 -25.06
CA ARG A 305 -2.64 -8.96 -25.08
C ARG A 305 -1.47 -8.74 -24.13
N GLN A 306 -1.00 -9.80 -23.47
CA GLN A 306 0.23 -9.77 -22.66
C GLN A 306 0.24 -8.64 -21.61
N ILE A 307 -0.82 -8.57 -20.80
CA ILE A 307 -1.03 -7.51 -19.80
C ILE A 307 -0.42 -7.92 -18.46
N TYR A 308 0.53 -7.11 -17.97
CA TYR A 308 1.24 -7.38 -16.71
C TYR A 308 1.68 -6.12 -15.95
N LYS A 309 1.44 -4.90 -16.44
CA LYS A 309 1.85 -3.66 -15.77
C LYS A 309 0.82 -2.54 -15.94
N LEU A 310 0.84 -1.55 -15.03
CA LEU A 310 -0.16 -0.47 -14.98
C LEU A 310 -0.09 0.50 -16.17
N SER A 311 1.04 0.62 -16.85
CA SER A 311 1.14 1.39 -18.10
C SER A 311 0.29 0.83 -19.24
N GLN A 312 -0.06 -0.46 -19.18
CA GLN A 312 -0.95 -1.13 -20.12
C GLN A 312 -2.43 -1.07 -19.69
N SER A 313 -2.72 -0.37 -18.59
CA SER A 313 -4.07 -0.29 -18.01
C SER A 313 -5.02 0.51 -18.89
N GLU A 314 -6.29 0.07 -18.97
CA GLU A 314 -7.32 0.81 -19.70
C GLU A 314 -7.60 2.17 -19.06
N LYS A 315 -7.50 2.29 -17.72
CA LYS A 315 -7.61 3.58 -17.02
C LYS A 315 -6.65 4.61 -17.60
N TRP A 316 -5.36 4.27 -17.68
CA TRP A 316 -4.34 5.20 -18.20
C TRP A 316 -4.48 5.39 -19.72
N LEU A 317 -4.77 4.32 -20.45
CA LEU A 317 -4.85 4.38 -21.91
C LEU A 317 -6.08 5.15 -22.43
N LYS A 318 -7.24 4.99 -21.79
CA LYS A 318 -8.53 5.39 -22.38
C LYS A 318 -9.37 6.34 -21.54
N GLU A 319 -9.19 6.39 -20.21
CA GLU A 319 -10.18 7.00 -19.33
C GLU A 319 -9.75 8.32 -18.68
N LEU A 320 -8.45 8.67 -18.73
CA LEU A 320 -8.00 9.99 -18.29
C LEU A 320 -8.57 11.10 -19.19
N GLY A 321 -8.83 12.28 -18.67
CA GLY A 321 -9.28 13.44 -19.44
C GLY A 321 -8.13 14.08 -20.24
N PRO A 322 -8.44 15.01 -21.17
CA PRO A 322 -7.44 15.72 -21.96
C PRO A 322 -6.36 16.40 -21.12
N ASP A 323 -6.72 16.98 -19.97
CA ASP A 323 -5.82 17.77 -19.11
C ASP A 323 -5.00 16.94 -18.12
N THR A 324 -5.42 15.70 -17.82
CA THR A 324 -4.74 14.79 -16.90
C THR A 324 -3.88 13.73 -17.60
N ARG A 325 -3.80 13.78 -18.94
CA ARG A 325 -2.91 12.92 -19.74
C ARG A 325 -1.55 13.59 -19.98
N ALA A 326 -0.64 12.82 -20.58
CA ALA A 326 0.64 13.34 -21.05
C ALA A 326 0.43 14.41 -22.13
N GLN A 327 0.71 15.66 -21.77
CA GLN A 327 0.44 16.85 -22.60
C GLN A 327 1.37 17.00 -23.80
N MET A 328 2.53 16.37 -23.76
CA MET A 328 3.63 16.62 -24.68
C MET A 328 4.46 15.36 -24.91
N VAL A 329 4.97 15.21 -26.12
CA VAL A 329 6.07 14.30 -26.45
C VAL A 329 7.16 15.04 -27.22
N ARG A 330 8.42 14.75 -26.87
CA ARG A 330 9.59 15.23 -27.61
C ARG A 330 10.09 14.10 -28.51
N GLN A 331 10.14 14.34 -29.82
CA GLN A 331 10.61 13.37 -30.80
C GLN A 331 11.47 14.09 -31.85
N ASP A 332 12.66 13.55 -32.13
CA ASP A 332 13.62 14.12 -33.09
C ASP A 332 13.93 15.62 -32.86
N GLY A 333 14.05 16.02 -31.59
CA GLY A 333 14.31 17.40 -31.18
C GLY A 333 13.14 18.36 -31.35
N ARG A 334 11.94 17.86 -31.69
CA ARG A 334 10.71 18.65 -31.81
C ARG A 334 9.71 18.30 -30.73
N ASP A 335 8.97 19.33 -30.31
CA ASP A 335 7.99 19.25 -29.24
C ASP A 335 6.58 19.24 -29.83
N TYR A 336 5.87 18.13 -29.60
CA TYR A 336 4.50 17.93 -30.03
C TYR A 336 3.58 17.99 -28.81
N TYR A 337 2.55 18.82 -28.86
CA TYR A 337 1.57 18.97 -27.80
C TYR A 337 0.21 18.41 -28.22
N LEU A 338 -0.57 17.99 -27.23
CA LEU A 338 -1.98 17.67 -27.46
C LEU A 338 -2.75 18.91 -27.92
N HIS A 339 -3.74 18.70 -28.78
CA HIS A 339 -4.62 19.75 -29.30
C HIS A 339 -3.90 20.89 -30.05
N GLU A 340 -2.68 20.65 -30.56
CA GLU A 340 -2.02 21.52 -31.53
C GLU A 340 -2.07 20.91 -32.94
N LEU A 341 -2.06 21.76 -33.98
CA LEU A 341 -1.97 21.28 -35.36
C LEU A 341 -0.56 20.77 -35.67
N VAL A 342 -0.49 19.55 -36.20
CA VAL A 342 0.75 18.89 -36.60
C VAL A 342 0.68 18.54 -38.08
N GLN A 343 1.69 18.93 -38.85
CA GLN A 343 1.83 18.52 -40.23
C GLN A 343 2.61 17.20 -40.33
N MET A 344 2.01 16.20 -40.97
CA MET A 344 2.65 14.92 -41.28
C MET A 344 3.60 15.05 -42.48
N GLN A 345 4.50 14.08 -42.66
CA GLN A 345 5.36 13.99 -43.85
C GLN A 345 4.56 13.87 -45.16
N SER A 346 3.34 13.31 -45.09
CA SER A 346 2.39 13.25 -46.21
C SER A 346 1.72 14.60 -46.54
N ASN A 347 2.07 15.67 -45.83
CA ASN A 347 1.43 17.00 -45.83
C ASN A 347 0.03 17.07 -45.22
N LEU A 348 -0.54 15.97 -44.74
CA LEU A 348 -1.81 15.99 -43.99
C LEU A 348 -1.64 16.73 -42.67
N LEU A 349 -2.62 17.55 -42.29
CA LEU A 349 -2.70 18.12 -40.94
C LEU A 349 -3.52 17.23 -40.03
N VAL A 350 -2.99 16.99 -38.84
CA VAL A 350 -3.64 16.20 -37.80
C VAL A 350 -3.59 16.95 -36.48
N ILE A 351 -4.54 16.64 -35.60
CA ILE A 351 -4.58 17.15 -34.22
C ILE A 351 -4.37 15.96 -33.28
N PRO A 352 -3.22 15.85 -32.59
CA PRO A 352 -3.00 14.83 -31.57
C PRO A 352 -3.99 15.00 -30.42
N LYS A 353 -4.79 13.96 -30.15
CA LYS A 353 -5.68 13.87 -28.99
C LYS A 353 -5.05 13.09 -27.84
N PHE A 354 -4.09 12.22 -28.13
CA PHE A 354 -3.53 11.32 -27.13
C PHE A 354 -2.23 10.67 -27.59
N PHE A 355 -1.19 10.67 -26.74
CA PHE A 355 0.07 9.96 -26.98
C PHE A 355 0.12 8.60 -26.28
N TYR A 356 0.64 7.59 -26.98
CA TYR A 356 0.83 6.24 -26.43
C TYR A 356 1.99 5.51 -27.11
N GLU A 357 2.54 4.51 -26.44
CA GLU A 357 3.54 3.60 -26.99
C GLU A 357 2.86 2.38 -27.61
N TYR A 358 3.33 1.95 -28.78
CA TYR A 358 2.92 0.69 -29.41
C TYR A 358 4.13 0.03 -30.06
N LYS A 359 4.42 -1.22 -29.66
CA LYS A 359 5.57 -2.01 -30.15
C LYS A 359 6.90 -1.23 -30.13
N GLY A 360 7.14 -0.49 -29.04
CA GLY A 360 8.38 0.29 -28.82
C GLY A 360 8.49 1.57 -29.64
N ARG A 361 7.39 2.04 -30.27
CA ARG A 361 7.34 3.32 -30.99
C ARG A 361 6.26 4.22 -30.40
N MET A 362 6.48 5.52 -30.44
CA MET A 362 5.49 6.53 -30.05
C MET A 362 4.46 6.75 -31.15
N TYR A 363 3.19 6.82 -30.76
CA TYR A 363 2.05 7.12 -31.62
C TYR A 363 1.18 8.19 -31.00
N ALA A 364 0.43 8.89 -31.85
CA ALA A 364 -0.62 9.80 -31.44
C ALA A 364 -1.96 9.36 -32.06
N ARG A 365 -3.03 9.31 -31.28
CA ARG A 365 -4.40 9.26 -31.83
C ARG A 365 -4.75 10.64 -32.35
N HIS A 366 -5.30 10.74 -33.56
CA HIS A 366 -5.74 12.01 -34.14
C HIS A 366 -7.22 11.98 -34.53
N SER A 367 -7.81 13.17 -34.66
CA SER A 367 -9.26 13.36 -34.88
C SER A 367 -9.64 13.73 -36.32
N VAL A 368 -8.69 14.17 -37.13
CA VAL A 368 -8.95 14.77 -38.45
C VAL A 368 -7.97 14.17 -39.44
N ALA A 369 -8.43 13.87 -40.65
CA ALA A 369 -7.62 13.35 -41.75
C ALA A 369 -7.55 14.28 -42.97
N ASP A 370 -8.41 15.30 -43.10
CA ASP A 370 -8.57 16.02 -44.36
C ASP A 370 -8.27 17.52 -44.26
N PHE A 371 -6.99 17.88 -44.31
CA PHE A 371 -6.57 19.22 -44.70
C PHE A 371 -5.56 19.12 -45.85
N CYS A 372 -5.88 19.77 -46.97
CA CYS A 372 -5.04 19.79 -48.18
C CYS A 372 -3.94 20.87 -48.17
N VAL A 373 -3.90 21.76 -47.17
CA VAL A 373 -3.03 22.95 -47.13
C VAL A 373 -2.49 23.19 -45.71
N LYS A 374 -1.33 23.83 -45.56
CA LYS A 374 -0.71 24.20 -44.27
C LYS A 374 -1.50 25.31 -43.55
N TYR A 375 -1.98 25.07 -42.32
CA TYR A 375 -2.83 26.01 -41.54
C TYR A 375 -2.28 27.43 -41.35
N PRO A 376 -0.99 27.66 -41.05
CA PRO A 376 -0.46 29.02 -40.92
C PRO A 376 -0.36 29.79 -42.24
N VAL A 377 -0.62 29.11 -43.36
CA VAL A 377 -0.54 29.62 -44.73
C VAL A 377 -1.88 29.39 -45.46
N MET A 378 -2.93 29.09 -44.68
CA MET A 378 -4.25 28.81 -45.20
C MET A 378 -5.01 30.11 -45.21
N ASP A 379 -5.26 30.61 -46.41
CA ASP A 379 -5.95 31.88 -46.61
C ASP A 379 -7.45 31.56 -46.77
N SER A 380 -8.31 32.35 -46.15
CA SER A 380 -9.71 32.42 -46.58
C SER A 380 -9.78 33.00 -48.00
N PRO A 381 -10.92 32.85 -48.70
CA PRO A 381 -11.11 33.45 -50.03
C PRO A 381 -10.85 34.96 -50.10
N ASP A 382 -10.85 35.65 -48.96
CA ASP A 382 -10.56 37.09 -48.82
C ASP A 382 -9.08 37.42 -48.54
N GLY A 383 -8.19 36.42 -48.46
CA GLY A 383 -6.75 36.58 -48.19
C GLY A 383 -6.37 36.68 -46.72
N THR A 384 -7.33 36.56 -45.79
CA THR A 384 -7.05 36.56 -44.34
C THR A 384 -6.50 35.19 -43.91
N LEU A 385 -5.47 35.18 -43.06
CA LEU A 385 -4.98 33.92 -42.49
C LEU A 385 -6.06 33.27 -41.63
N MET A 386 -6.30 31.98 -41.83
CA MET A 386 -7.30 31.23 -41.08
C MET A 386 -7.02 31.22 -39.57
N SER A 387 -5.75 31.31 -39.17
CA SER A 387 -5.34 31.51 -37.76
C SER A 387 -5.91 32.80 -37.15
N THR A 388 -5.99 33.86 -37.95
CA THR A 388 -6.54 35.16 -37.55
C THR A 388 -8.06 35.12 -37.46
N LEU A 389 -8.72 34.52 -38.46
CA LEU A 389 -10.18 34.36 -38.47
C LEU A 389 -10.69 33.50 -37.30
N CYS A 390 -9.99 32.42 -36.98
CA CYS A 390 -10.36 31.54 -35.88
C CYS A 390 -9.91 32.07 -34.51
N GLY A 391 -9.21 33.21 -34.44
CA GLY A 391 -8.66 33.76 -33.20
C GLY A 391 -7.73 32.80 -32.46
N ASN A 392 -7.00 31.96 -33.20
CA ASN A 392 -6.24 30.81 -32.68
C ASN A 392 -7.04 29.89 -31.74
N LYS A 393 -8.32 29.66 -32.03
CA LYS A 393 -9.17 28.72 -31.30
C LYS A 393 -9.56 27.54 -32.18
N ILE A 394 -9.62 26.37 -31.58
CA ILE A 394 -10.22 25.18 -32.16
C ILE A 394 -11.59 25.02 -31.52
N TYR A 395 -12.61 24.96 -32.36
CA TYR A 395 -13.99 24.69 -31.96
C TYR A 395 -14.25 23.20 -32.23
N GLU A 396 -14.42 22.43 -31.16
CA GLU A 396 -14.79 21.02 -31.22
C GLU A 396 -16.29 20.92 -30.94
N LEU A 397 -17.05 20.36 -31.87
CA LEU A 397 -18.45 20.00 -31.67
C LEU A 397 -18.49 18.59 -31.07
N ASP A 398 -19.12 18.43 -29.92
CA ASP A 398 -19.40 17.10 -29.37
C ASP A 398 -20.60 16.44 -30.09
N GLU A 399 -20.93 15.19 -29.73
CA GLU A 399 -22.07 14.44 -30.31
C GLU A 399 -23.44 15.10 -30.03
N CYS A 400 -23.48 16.10 -29.15
CA CYS A 400 -24.66 16.86 -28.73
C CYS A 400 -24.65 18.31 -29.26
N ASP A 401 -23.77 18.63 -30.23
CA ASP A 401 -23.55 19.97 -30.78
C ASP A 401 -23.08 21.02 -29.75
N ASN A 402 -22.54 20.61 -28.60
CA ASN A 402 -21.88 21.55 -27.69
C ASN A 402 -20.52 21.95 -28.25
N ILE A 403 -20.21 23.24 -28.15
CA ILE A 403 -18.96 23.81 -28.65
C ILE A 403 -17.93 23.82 -27.52
N GLU A 404 -16.93 22.95 -27.58
CA GLU A 404 -15.72 23.05 -26.75
C GLU A 404 -14.68 23.91 -27.47
N VAL A 405 -14.26 25.01 -26.82
CA VAL A 405 -13.29 25.94 -27.38
C VAL A 405 -11.91 25.68 -26.77
N ARG A 406 -10.98 25.18 -27.57
CA ARG A 406 -9.57 24.99 -27.18
C ARG A 406 -8.72 26.13 -27.73
N THR A 407 -7.77 26.62 -26.94
CA THR A 407 -6.84 27.67 -27.36
C THR A 407 -5.59 27.07 -28.01
N MET A 408 -5.12 27.70 -29.07
CA MET A 408 -3.81 27.47 -29.68
C MET A 408 -2.90 28.69 -29.48
N THR A 409 -1.62 28.51 -29.19
CA THR A 409 -0.94 27.24 -28.86
C THR A 409 -1.40 26.65 -27.52
N ASN A 410 -1.16 25.36 -27.29
CA ASN A 410 -1.56 24.68 -26.06
C ASN A 410 -1.00 25.46 -24.82
N PRO A 411 -1.81 25.76 -23.79
CA PRO A 411 -1.38 26.51 -22.61
C PRO A 411 -0.14 25.92 -21.90
N TRP A 412 0.06 24.61 -21.99
CA TRP A 412 1.23 23.93 -21.44
C TRP A 412 2.54 24.32 -22.10
N ARG A 413 2.53 24.85 -23.33
CA ARG A 413 3.73 25.39 -23.98
C ARG A 413 4.32 26.55 -23.19
N ALA A 414 3.47 27.47 -22.72
CA ALA A 414 3.88 28.59 -21.88
C ALA A 414 4.33 28.12 -20.49
N LYS A 415 3.57 27.21 -19.86
CA LYS A 415 3.90 26.66 -18.52
C LYS A 415 5.23 25.89 -18.52
N ALA A 416 5.49 25.11 -19.57
CA ALA A 416 6.72 24.32 -19.69
C ALA A 416 7.96 25.19 -19.94
N GLY A 417 7.80 26.32 -20.64
CA GLY A 417 8.92 27.22 -20.92
C GLY A 417 10.08 26.51 -21.62
N LYS A 418 9.78 25.71 -22.65
CA LYS A 418 10.70 24.84 -23.43
C LYS A 418 11.20 23.57 -22.73
N ARG A 419 10.84 23.32 -21.47
CA ARG A 419 11.15 22.06 -20.77
C ARG A 419 10.32 20.90 -21.32
N VAL A 420 10.86 19.68 -21.26
CA VAL A 420 10.06 18.46 -21.52
C VAL A 420 9.01 18.31 -20.42
N ILE A 421 7.80 17.90 -20.77
CA ILE A 421 6.78 17.54 -19.79
C ILE A 421 6.85 16.03 -19.52
N ARG A 422 7.08 15.64 -18.26
CA ARG A 422 7.03 14.26 -17.78
C ARG A 422 5.73 14.02 -17.03
N HIS A 423 4.85 13.22 -17.60
CA HIS A 423 3.62 12.79 -16.93
C HIS A 423 3.89 11.53 -16.10
N VAL A 424 3.64 11.60 -14.80
CA VAL A 424 4.02 10.55 -13.84
C VAL A 424 2.83 10.14 -12.98
N PRO A 425 1.95 9.24 -13.45
CA PRO A 425 0.79 8.81 -12.68
C PRO A 425 1.16 8.04 -11.41
N ILE A 426 0.28 8.12 -10.42
CA ILE A 426 0.47 7.50 -9.11
C ILE A 426 -0.69 6.59 -8.72
N SER A 427 -0.37 5.61 -7.87
CA SER A 427 -1.36 4.88 -7.07
C SER A 427 -1.21 5.30 -5.61
N LEU A 428 -2.32 5.73 -5.00
CA LEU A 428 -2.35 6.15 -3.59
C LEU A 428 -2.82 5.01 -2.70
N TYR A 429 -2.30 4.96 -1.48
CA TYR A 429 -2.71 3.98 -0.47
C TYR A 429 -2.88 4.65 0.88
N SER A 430 -3.95 4.26 1.58
CA SER A 430 -4.19 4.63 2.97
C SER A 430 -4.63 3.41 3.77
N ASP A 431 -4.19 3.34 5.01
CA ASP A 431 -4.52 2.26 5.93
C ASP A 431 -4.33 2.72 7.36
N ASP A 432 -4.97 2.00 8.28
CA ASP A 432 -4.70 2.16 9.67
C ASP A 432 -3.53 1.27 10.12
N THR A 433 -2.75 1.78 11.06
CA THR A 433 -1.54 1.11 11.53
C THR A 433 -1.38 1.37 13.00
N SER A 434 -1.19 0.31 13.77
CA SER A 434 -0.80 0.49 15.17
C SER A 434 0.64 1.00 15.26
N GLY A 435 0.80 2.11 15.98
CA GLY A 435 2.08 2.70 16.35
C GLY A 435 2.79 1.98 17.50
N ASN A 436 2.18 0.96 18.10
CA ASN A 436 2.77 0.13 19.14
C ASN A 436 3.01 -1.30 18.62
N SER A 437 3.84 -2.06 19.35
CA SER A 437 3.97 -3.51 19.12
C SER A 437 2.65 -4.27 19.32
N SER A 438 1.71 -3.71 20.10
CA SER A 438 0.36 -4.24 20.29
C SER A 438 -0.68 -3.43 19.50
N LYS A 439 -1.58 -4.12 18.79
CA LYS A 439 -2.55 -3.51 17.85
C LYS A 439 -3.57 -2.55 18.50
N LYS A 440 -3.77 -2.61 19.82
CA LYS A 440 -4.94 -2.02 20.49
C LYS A 440 -4.79 -0.56 20.93
N TRP A 441 -3.56 -0.05 21.05
CA TRP A 441 -3.29 1.28 21.59
C TRP A 441 -2.41 2.06 20.61
N ASN A 442 -2.72 3.34 20.36
CA ASN A 442 -2.03 4.24 19.42
C ASN A 442 -2.28 3.89 17.93
N LYS A 443 -3.52 4.02 17.45
CA LYS A 443 -3.89 3.89 16.02
C LYS A 443 -3.38 5.11 15.25
N HIS A 444 -2.69 4.86 14.14
CA HIS A 444 -2.27 5.88 13.18
C HIS A 444 -2.99 5.63 11.87
N ILE A 445 -3.38 6.68 11.17
CA ILE A 445 -3.77 6.62 9.76
C ILE A 445 -2.57 7.10 8.95
N SER A 446 -2.21 6.36 7.90
CA SER A 446 -0.97 6.60 7.15
C SER A 446 -1.21 6.59 5.65
N TYR A 447 -0.62 7.56 4.94
CA TYR A 447 -0.65 7.64 3.48
C TYR A 447 0.69 7.28 2.85
N TYR A 448 0.60 6.50 1.78
CA TYR A 448 1.72 6.13 0.93
C TYR A 448 1.35 6.21 -0.55
N PHE A 449 2.34 6.33 -1.42
CA PHE A 449 2.12 6.21 -2.87
C PHE A 449 3.24 5.41 -3.56
N ASN A 450 2.92 4.93 -4.76
CA ASN A 450 3.87 4.37 -5.71
C ASN A 450 3.69 5.04 -7.07
N LEU A 451 4.76 5.06 -7.88
CA LEU A 451 4.69 5.45 -9.28
C LEU A 451 4.06 4.31 -10.10
N ALA A 452 3.00 4.61 -10.85
CA ALA A 452 2.32 3.63 -11.68
C ALA A 452 3.12 3.25 -12.94
N GLY A 453 3.99 4.14 -13.42
CA GLY A 453 4.87 3.90 -14.57
C GLY A 453 6.01 2.91 -14.31
N LEU A 454 6.21 2.45 -13.07
CA LEU A 454 7.26 1.48 -12.75
C LEU A 454 6.78 0.03 -12.98
N PRO A 455 7.66 -0.86 -13.45
CA PRO A 455 7.32 -2.27 -13.62
C PRO A 455 7.01 -2.95 -12.26
N PRO A 456 6.15 -3.99 -12.23
CA PRO A 456 5.74 -4.68 -11.00
C PRO A 456 6.92 -5.17 -10.15
N LYS A 457 7.98 -5.64 -10.81
CA LYS A 457 9.23 -6.10 -10.18
C LYS A 457 9.87 -5.03 -9.30
N LEU A 458 9.75 -3.76 -9.66
CA LEU A 458 10.22 -2.63 -8.86
C LEU A 458 9.16 -2.14 -7.89
N THR A 459 7.90 -1.98 -8.33
CA THR A 459 6.85 -1.44 -7.46
C THR A 459 6.52 -2.32 -6.26
N ASN A 460 6.84 -3.61 -6.29
CA ASN A 460 6.68 -4.51 -5.14
C ASN A 460 7.78 -4.35 -4.07
N GLN A 461 8.92 -3.74 -4.42
CA GLN A 461 10.00 -3.52 -3.47
C GLN A 461 9.67 -2.35 -2.54
N HIS A 462 9.99 -2.50 -1.25
CA HIS A 462 9.83 -1.42 -0.25
C HIS A 462 10.58 -0.12 -0.62
N PHE A 463 11.59 -0.19 -1.51
CA PHE A 463 12.30 1.00 -2.00
C PHE A 463 11.37 1.99 -2.72
N HIS A 464 10.38 1.45 -3.45
CA HIS A 464 9.42 2.19 -4.27
C HIS A 464 8.08 2.45 -3.56
N CYS A 465 8.00 2.19 -2.26
CA CYS A 465 6.92 2.66 -1.38
C CYS A 465 7.32 4.01 -0.77
N HIS A 466 6.47 5.04 -0.96
CA HIS A 466 6.76 6.41 -0.56
C HIS A 466 5.76 6.90 0.48
N PHE A 467 6.24 7.13 1.70
CA PHE A 467 5.46 7.75 2.78
C PHE A 467 5.14 9.22 2.47
N LEU A 468 3.91 9.63 2.75
CA LEU A 468 3.44 11.03 2.65
C LEU A 468 3.17 11.62 4.02
N CYS A 469 2.30 10.99 4.81
CA CYS A 469 1.93 11.50 6.13
C CYS A 469 1.38 10.40 7.03
N THR A 470 1.33 10.71 8.33
CA THR A 470 0.64 9.89 9.33
C THR A 470 0.13 10.75 10.47
N SER A 471 -0.97 10.34 11.09
CA SER A 471 -1.47 10.96 12.31
C SER A 471 -2.22 9.96 13.17
N ASN A 472 -2.15 10.16 14.49
CA ASN A 472 -2.98 9.48 15.48
C ASN A 472 -4.12 10.36 16.01
N SER A 473 -4.25 11.58 15.49
CA SER A 473 -5.29 12.55 15.87
C SER A 473 -6.18 12.99 14.72
N ALA A 474 -5.69 12.88 13.47
CA ALA A 474 -6.42 13.30 12.27
C ALA A 474 -6.95 12.09 11.49
N GLY A 475 -8.15 12.23 10.93
CA GLY A 475 -8.80 11.25 10.05
C GLY A 475 -8.13 11.11 8.69
N ALA A 476 -8.56 10.12 7.89
CA ALA A 476 -7.99 9.86 6.58
C ALA A 476 -8.22 11.01 5.59
N LEU A 477 -9.41 11.61 5.61
CA LEU A 477 -9.75 12.74 4.73
C LEU A 477 -9.09 14.06 5.17
N GLU A 478 -8.81 14.23 6.46
CA GLU A 478 -8.04 15.39 6.96
C GLU A 478 -6.59 15.33 6.46
N LEU A 479 -5.98 14.14 6.49
CA LEU A 479 -4.64 13.92 5.96
C LEU A 479 -4.57 14.03 4.43
N ALA A 480 -5.65 13.67 3.74
CA ALA A 480 -5.73 13.74 2.29
C ALA A 480 -5.73 15.17 1.74
N GLU A 481 -6.19 16.17 2.51
CA GLU A 481 -6.31 17.57 2.08
C GLU A 481 -5.03 18.09 1.41
N GLY A 482 -3.90 18.06 2.14
CA GLY A 482 -2.62 18.52 1.60
C GLY A 482 -2.04 17.64 0.49
N ILE A 483 -2.41 16.36 0.42
CA ILE A 483 -2.00 15.46 -0.68
C ILE A 483 -2.76 15.82 -1.95
N VAL A 484 -4.07 16.04 -1.83
CA VAL A 484 -4.92 16.47 -2.95
C VAL A 484 -4.49 17.84 -3.45
N ASP A 485 -4.13 18.78 -2.56
CA ASP A 485 -3.62 20.09 -2.97
C ASP A 485 -2.34 19.95 -3.82
N ASP A 486 -1.41 19.07 -3.42
CA ASP A 486 -0.21 18.76 -4.22
C ASP A 486 -0.56 18.12 -5.58
N ILE A 487 -1.59 17.25 -5.64
CA ILE A 487 -2.08 16.66 -6.90
C ILE A 487 -2.68 17.74 -7.80
N MET A 488 -3.54 18.61 -7.26
CA MET A 488 -4.16 19.71 -8.01
C MET A 488 -3.10 20.64 -8.59
N GLU A 489 -2.08 21.00 -7.82
CA GLU A 489 -1.00 21.85 -8.32
C GLU A 489 -0.20 21.18 -9.44
N LEU A 490 0.07 19.87 -9.35
CA LEU A 490 0.73 19.11 -10.42
C LEU A 490 -0.12 19.01 -11.69
N VAL A 491 -1.45 18.92 -11.55
CA VAL A 491 -2.38 18.88 -12.68
C VAL A 491 -2.55 20.27 -13.30
N GLU A 492 -2.65 21.33 -12.51
CA GLU A 492 -2.95 22.67 -13.02
C GLU A 492 -1.70 23.43 -13.48
N LYS A 493 -0.57 23.27 -12.78
CA LYS A 493 0.65 24.07 -12.98
C LYS A 493 1.86 23.21 -13.35
N GLY A 494 1.89 21.96 -12.87
CA GLY A 494 3.07 21.11 -12.91
C GLY A 494 4.15 21.57 -11.93
N CYS A 495 5.23 20.79 -11.78
CA CYS A 495 6.37 21.18 -10.96
C CYS A 495 7.70 20.97 -11.68
N VAL A 496 8.66 21.88 -11.49
CA VAL A 496 10.00 21.72 -12.10
C VAL A 496 10.77 20.66 -11.33
N ALA A 497 11.39 19.73 -12.08
CA ALA A 497 12.27 18.69 -11.56
C ALA A 497 13.48 18.49 -12.48
N TYR A 498 14.52 17.83 -11.98
CA TYR A 498 15.65 17.40 -12.81
C TYR A 498 15.45 15.94 -13.23
N ASP A 499 15.47 15.67 -14.53
CA ASP A 499 15.43 14.33 -15.10
C ASP A 499 16.87 13.89 -15.39
N CYS A 500 17.37 12.92 -14.63
CA CYS A 500 18.74 12.46 -14.79
C CYS A 500 18.96 11.60 -16.05
N GLY A 501 17.89 11.05 -16.63
CA GLY A 501 17.95 10.32 -17.90
C GLY A 501 18.12 11.26 -19.09
N LEU A 502 17.50 12.45 -19.04
CA LEU A 502 17.68 13.49 -20.05
C LEU A 502 18.86 14.43 -19.76
N GLY A 503 19.27 14.56 -18.49
CA GLY A 503 20.31 15.51 -18.07
C GLY A 503 19.85 16.97 -18.08
N GLU A 504 18.54 17.24 -18.02
CA GLU A 504 17.97 18.58 -18.09
C GLU A 504 16.80 18.79 -17.10
N GLU A 505 16.38 20.05 -16.94
CA GLU A 505 15.16 20.38 -16.20
C GLU A 505 13.92 20.03 -17.02
N VAL A 506 12.95 19.39 -16.35
CA VAL A 506 11.66 19.00 -16.90
C VAL A 506 10.52 19.59 -16.08
N LEU A 507 9.33 19.67 -16.67
CA LEU A 507 8.08 19.96 -15.96
C LEU A 507 7.35 18.65 -15.69
N VAL A 508 7.04 18.35 -14.43
CA VAL A 508 6.34 17.13 -14.03
C VAL A 508 4.85 17.40 -13.84
N THR A 509 4.02 16.53 -14.41
CA THR A 509 2.57 16.48 -14.15
C THR A 509 2.19 15.09 -13.62
N THR A 510 1.01 14.96 -13.02
CA THR A 510 0.55 13.69 -12.43
C THR A 510 -0.93 13.44 -12.68
N SER A 511 -1.36 12.22 -12.42
CA SER A 511 -2.76 11.79 -12.33
C SER A 511 -2.88 10.68 -11.28
N LEU A 512 -4.02 10.61 -10.61
CA LEU A 512 -4.34 9.53 -9.68
C LEU A 512 -5.02 8.40 -10.45
N LEU A 513 -4.32 7.29 -10.69
CA LEU A 513 -4.91 6.15 -11.41
C LEU A 513 -5.90 5.38 -10.55
N CYS A 514 -5.54 5.12 -9.30
CA CYS A 514 -6.39 4.39 -8.37
C CYS A 514 -6.03 4.70 -6.91
N PHE A 515 -7.02 4.53 -6.04
CA PHE A 515 -6.86 4.55 -4.61
C PHE A 515 -6.99 3.14 -4.05
N LEU A 516 -6.01 2.73 -3.25
CA LEU A 516 -5.93 1.39 -2.69
C LEU A 516 -6.10 1.44 -1.17
N ALA A 517 -6.97 0.60 -0.64
CA ALA A 517 -7.27 0.54 0.78
C ALA A 517 -7.99 -0.76 1.14
N ASP A 518 -8.24 -0.93 2.43
CA ASP A 518 -9.21 -1.90 2.91
C ASP A 518 -10.67 -1.46 2.69
N THR A 519 -11.62 -2.34 3.01
CA THR A 519 -13.04 -2.05 2.74
C THR A 519 -13.55 -0.86 3.56
N PRO A 520 -13.23 -0.76 4.86
CA PRO A 520 -13.50 0.44 5.64
C PRO A 520 -12.89 1.73 5.07
N MET A 521 -11.59 1.74 4.81
CA MET A 521 -10.93 2.93 4.29
C MET A 521 -11.45 3.30 2.90
N HIS A 522 -11.73 2.34 2.01
CA HIS A 522 -12.38 2.65 0.73
C HIS A 522 -13.74 3.33 0.92
N ALA A 523 -14.57 2.85 1.84
CA ALA A 523 -15.88 3.46 2.03
C ALA A 523 -15.79 4.86 2.68
N GLU A 524 -14.78 5.14 3.51
CA GLU A 524 -14.48 6.51 3.95
C GLU A 524 -14.06 7.41 2.78
N ILE A 525 -13.14 6.94 1.93
CA ILE A 525 -12.61 7.71 0.79
C ILE A 525 -13.67 7.94 -0.29
N THR A 526 -14.64 7.05 -0.44
CA THR A 526 -15.75 7.23 -1.38
C THR A 526 -16.98 7.89 -0.75
N SER A 527 -16.91 8.34 0.51
CA SER A 527 -18.06 8.88 1.24
C SER A 527 -19.29 7.94 1.22
N THR A 528 -19.07 6.62 1.25
CA THR A 528 -20.13 5.60 1.27
C THR A 528 -20.26 4.95 2.64
N VAL A 529 -21.40 4.32 2.91
CA VAL A 529 -21.64 3.61 4.17
C VAL A 529 -20.91 2.26 4.25
N MET A 530 -20.50 1.87 5.46
CA MET A 530 -19.84 0.59 5.70
C MET A 530 -20.73 -0.61 5.31
N PRO A 531 -20.25 -1.54 4.47
CA PRO A 531 -21.07 -2.62 3.91
C PRO A 531 -21.77 -3.52 4.93
N ASN A 532 -21.13 -3.84 6.06
CA ASN A 532 -21.50 -4.99 6.91
C ASN A 532 -22.89 -4.89 7.55
N ASN A 533 -23.53 -3.72 7.58
CA ASN A 533 -24.94 -3.56 7.95
C ASN A 533 -25.67 -2.50 7.11
N ALA A 534 -25.05 -2.02 6.03
CA ALA A 534 -25.62 -0.98 5.20
C ALA A 534 -26.80 -1.49 4.35
N ARG A 535 -27.72 -0.56 4.08
CA ARG A 535 -28.76 -0.71 3.06
C ARG A 535 -28.17 -0.89 1.66
N ILE A 536 -27.03 -0.24 1.41
CA ILE A 536 -26.23 -0.34 0.19
C ILE A 536 -24.94 -1.11 0.54
N PRO A 537 -24.83 -2.41 0.22
CA PRO A 537 -23.72 -3.26 0.65
C PRO A 537 -22.46 -3.10 -0.23
N CYS A 538 -22.49 -2.27 -1.26
CA CYS A 538 -21.39 -2.12 -2.22
C CYS A 538 -21.21 -0.65 -2.60
N ARG A 539 -19.96 -0.21 -2.78
CA ARG A 539 -19.62 1.14 -3.26
C ARG A 539 -19.56 1.25 -4.80
N VAL A 540 -19.66 0.12 -5.50
CA VAL A 540 -19.42 0.05 -6.96
C VAL A 540 -20.73 0.11 -7.74
N CYS A 541 -21.79 -0.54 -7.24
CA CYS A 541 -23.07 -0.64 -7.94
C CYS A 541 -24.24 -0.13 -7.11
N ASP A 542 -25.36 0.09 -7.79
CA ASP A 542 -26.64 0.58 -7.26
C ASP A 542 -27.44 -0.41 -6.40
N LEU A 543 -26.90 -1.60 -6.11
CA LEU A 543 -27.53 -2.58 -5.21
C LEU A 543 -27.87 -1.93 -3.86
N GLY A 544 -29.14 -1.92 -3.50
CA GLY A 544 -29.60 -1.38 -2.24
C GLY A 544 -30.95 -1.93 -1.80
N VAL A 545 -31.27 -1.73 -0.53
CA VAL A 545 -32.61 -2.00 0.04
C VAL A 545 -33.09 -0.82 0.86
N ILE A 546 -34.40 -0.61 0.91
CA ILE A 546 -34.99 0.46 1.74
C ILE A 546 -34.90 0.06 3.22
N ARG A 547 -35.16 -1.21 3.54
CA ARG A 547 -35.10 -1.76 4.90
C ARG A 547 -34.18 -2.96 4.95
N ALA A 548 -33.37 -3.07 6.00
CA ALA A 548 -32.43 -4.19 6.15
C ALA A 548 -33.10 -5.58 6.13
N ALA A 549 -34.37 -5.67 6.58
CA ALA A 549 -35.15 -6.91 6.51
C ALA A 549 -35.36 -7.44 5.07
N GLN A 550 -35.34 -6.56 4.06
CA GLN A 550 -35.51 -6.93 2.66
C GLN A 550 -34.31 -7.70 2.09
N LYS A 551 -33.18 -7.79 2.82
CA LYS A 551 -32.04 -8.63 2.42
C LYS A 551 -32.38 -10.12 2.38
N LYS A 552 -33.45 -10.55 3.07
CA LYS A 552 -33.95 -11.94 3.11
C LYS A 552 -35.04 -12.19 2.07
N THR A 553 -34.87 -11.67 0.85
CA THR A 553 -35.86 -11.81 -0.23
C THR A 553 -35.21 -12.36 -1.48
N MET A 554 -36.02 -13.03 -2.33
CA MET A 554 -35.57 -13.52 -3.64
C MET A 554 -34.98 -12.39 -4.49
N ALA A 555 -35.69 -11.26 -4.56
CA ALA A 555 -35.25 -10.09 -5.31
C ALA A 555 -33.87 -9.61 -4.86
N TYR A 556 -33.62 -9.53 -3.54
CA TYR A 556 -32.30 -9.15 -3.06
C TYR A 556 -31.22 -10.16 -3.43
N LEU A 557 -31.48 -11.47 -3.29
CA LEU A 557 -30.51 -12.50 -3.66
C LEU A 557 -30.18 -12.47 -5.17
N GLN A 558 -31.18 -12.24 -6.00
CA GLN A 558 -31.03 -12.05 -7.44
C GLN A 558 -30.06 -10.88 -7.74
N PHE A 559 -30.34 -9.67 -7.24
CA PHE A 559 -29.44 -8.54 -7.47
C PHE A 559 -28.09 -8.66 -6.73
N PHE A 560 -28.03 -9.34 -5.59
CA PHE A 560 -26.78 -9.62 -4.88
C PHE A 560 -25.87 -10.56 -5.68
N LEU A 561 -26.42 -11.53 -6.39
CA LEU A 561 -25.64 -12.41 -7.27
C LEU A 561 -25.57 -11.92 -8.72
N GLN A 562 -26.22 -10.80 -9.04
CA GLN A 562 -26.40 -10.28 -10.40
C GLN A 562 -27.05 -11.32 -11.32
N ILE A 563 -28.21 -11.81 -10.90
CA ILE A 563 -29.07 -12.75 -11.64
C ILE A 563 -30.40 -12.05 -11.92
N SER A 564 -30.90 -12.11 -13.15
CA SER A 564 -32.20 -11.56 -13.53
C SER A 564 -33.37 -12.35 -12.93
N ALA A 565 -34.58 -11.80 -13.06
CA ALA A 565 -35.82 -12.50 -12.72
C ALA A 565 -35.94 -13.85 -13.45
N ASP A 566 -35.49 -13.92 -14.70
CA ASP A 566 -35.56 -15.10 -15.56
C ASP A 566 -34.38 -16.08 -15.36
N GLY A 567 -33.49 -15.82 -14.41
CA GLY A 567 -32.37 -16.72 -14.11
C GLY A 567 -31.23 -16.61 -15.12
N VAL A 568 -30.92 -15.40 -15.60
CA VAL A 568 -29.77 -15.11 -16.46
C VAL A 568 -28.77 -14.24 -15.70
N TRP A 569 -27.48 -14.49 -15.87
CA TRP A 569 -26.43 -13.62 -15.32
C TRP A 569 -26.50 -12.23 -15.95
N ILE A 570 -26.62 -11.20 -15.13
CA ILE A 570 -26.66 -9.78 -15.51
C ILE A 570 -25.55 -9.01 -14.83
N ARG A 571 -25.54 -7.68 -14.98
CA ARG A 571 -24.73 -6.77 -14.18
C ARG A 571 -25.64 -5.69 -13.60
N ASN A 572 -25.40 -5.33 -12.34
CA ASN A 572 -26.09 -4.19 -11.73
C ASN A 572 -25.55 -2.88 -12.31
N GLY A 573 -26.33 -1.81 -12.20
CA GLY A 573 -25.89 -0.48 -12.63
C GLY A 573 -24.73 0.02 -11.77
N ILE A 574 -23.79 0.74 -12.38
CA ILE A 574 -22.68 1.37 -11.64
C ILE A 574 -23.25 2.54 -10.83
N GLN A 575 -22.80 2.67 -9.59
CA GLN A 575 -23.17 3.80 -8.75
C GLN A 575 -22.53 5.09 -9.28
N SER A 576 -23.32 6.16 -9.41
CA SER A 576 -22.81 7.44 -9.93
C SER A 576 -22.00 8.20 -8.87
N TRP A 577 -20.71 8.41 -9.14
CA TRP A 577 -19.84 9.24 -8.30
C TRP A 577 -20.35 10.68 -8.18
N VAL A 578 -20.82 11.26 -9.28
CA VAL A 578 -21.43 12.60 -9.30
C VAL A 578 -22.68 12.65 -8.41
N ALA A 579 -23.50 11.61 -8.42
CA ALA A 579 -24.67 11.53 -7.54
C ALA A 579 -24.29 11.41 -6.06
N ILE A 580 -23.22 10.68 -5.72
CA ILE A 580 -22.67 10.62 -4.35
C ILE A 580 -22.24 12.01 -3.89
N ILE A 581 -21.47 12.73 -4.72
CA ILE A 581 -21.03 14.10 -4.45
C ILE A 581 -22.25 15.00 -4.22
N ALA A 582 -23.18 15.03 -5.17
CA ALA A 582 -24.40 15.85 -5.08
C ALA A 582 -25.22 15.54 -3.81
N ASN A 583 -25.35 14.26 -3.45
CA ASN A 583 -26.04 13.85 -2.22
C ASN A 583 -25.30 14.30 -0.96
N CYS A 584 -23.96 14.34 -0.95
CA CYS A 584 -23.19 14.88 0.18
C CYS A 584 -23.44 16.38 0.35
N TYR A 585 -23.46 17.15 -0.74
CA TYR A 585 -23.84 18.56 -0.72
C TYR A 585 -25.29 18.76 -0.27
N ARG A 586 -26.22 17.93 -0.73
CA ARG A 586 -27.61 17.97 -0.29
C ARG A 586 -27.73 17.72 1.21
N LEU A 587 -27.04 16.69 1.72
CA LEU A 587 -27.04 16.35 3.14
C LEU A 587 -26.48 17.50 4.00
N TRP A 588 -25.46 18.19 3.51
CA TRP A 588 -24.91 19.39 4.16
C TRP A 588 -25.96 20.52 4.27
N GLU A 589 -26.65 20.86 3.18
CA GLU A 589 -27.71 21.87 3.20
C GLU A 589 -28.83 21.47 4.16
N THR A 590 -29.30 20.23 4.07
CA THR A 590 -30.34 19.71 4.95
C THR A 590 -29.91 19.70 6.43
N SER A 591 -28.62 19.51 6.72
CA SER A 591 -28.10 19.59 8.10
C SER A 591 -28.20 20.98 8.72
N LYS A 592 -28.27 22.03 7.91
CA LYS A 592 -28.49 23.41 8.38
C LYS A 592 -29.95 23.64 8.76
N GLU A 593 -30.88 23.01 8.03
CA GLU A 593 -32.33 23.13 8.22
C GLU A 593 -32.88 22.22 9.35
N LEU A 594 -32.43 20.97 9.40
CA LEU A 594 -32.93 19.98 10.35
C LEU A 594 -32.47 20.29 11.78
N ARG A 595 -33.38 20.07 12.74
CA ARG A 595 -33.12 20.40 14.16
C ARG A 595 -32.38 19.32 14.95
N THR A 596 -32.20 18.11 14.40
CA THR A 596 -31.56 17.00 15.15
C THR A 596 -30.55 16.21 14.32
N LYS A 597 -29.45 15.83 14.96
CA LYS A 597 -28.41 14.95 14.39
C LYS A 597 -28.93 13.58 13.94
N THR A 598 -30.02 13.09 14.54
CA THR A 598 -30.63 11.79 14.20
C THR A 598 -31.26 11.82 12.81
N LEU A 599 -32.06 12.84 12.50
CA LEU A 599 -32.72 12.96 11.20
C LEU A 599 -31.71 13.09 10.05
N VAL A 600 -30.64 13.86 10.25
CA VAL A 600 -29.53 13.95 9.27
C VAL A 600 -28.84 12.60 9.11
N GLY A 601 -28.62 11.87 10.22
CA GLY A 601 -28.05 10.53 10.19
C GLY A 601 -28.91 9.51 9.43
N ASP A 602 -30.23 9.55 9.62
CA ASP A 602 -31.18 8.68 8.95
C ASP A 602 -31.23 8.96 7.44
N LEU A 603 -31.26 10.24 7.04
CA LEU A 603 -31.20 10.65 5.63
C LEU A 603 -29.89 10.21 4.96
N GLY A 604 -28.74 10.38 5.64
CA GLY A 604 -27.45 9.87 5.15
C GLY A 604 -27.47 8.35 4.95
N GLY A 605 -28.10 7.61 5.86
CA GLY A 605 -28.29 6.17 5.75
C GLY A 605 -29.22 5.74 4.61
N GLU A 606 -30.27 6.52 4.33
CA GLU A 606 -31.17 6.34 3.18
C GLU A 606 -30.48 6.60 1.85
N LEU A 607 -29.67 7.65 1.78
CA LEU A 607 -28.87 7.99 0.61
C LEU A 607 -27.63 7.09 0.44
N GLY A 608 -27.28 6.33 1.47
CA GLY A 608 -26.10 5.47 1.51
C GLY A 608 -24.77 6.22 1.48
N ILE A 609 -24.76 7.47 1.94
CA ILE A 609 -23.57 8.32 1.98
C ILE A 609 -23.10 8.59 3.41
N ARG A 610 -21.79 8.81 3.55
CA ARG A 610 -21.13 9.17 4.81
C ARG A 610 -19.79 9.87 4.53
N ASP A 611 -19.84 11.17 4.27
CA ASP A 611 -18.65 12.01 4.27
C ASP A 611 -18.18 12.27 5.71
N SER A 612 -16.97 11.82 6.07
CA SER A 612 -16.45 11.92 7.44
C SER A 612 -16.15 13.36 7.87
N ILE A 613 -15.67 14.21 6.96
CA ILE A 613 -15.37 15.63 7.22
C ILE A 613 -16.66 16.38 7.49
N ASN A 614 -17.59 16.30 6.53
CA ASN A 614 -18.86 17.00 6.62
C ASN A 614 -19.63 16.61 7.89
N ARG A 615 -19.65 15.29 8.18
CA ARG A 615 -20.25 14.73 9.39
C ARG A 615 -19.64 15.24 10.67
N GLN A 616 -18.31 15.27 10.76
CA GLN A 616 -17.63 15.78 11.95
C GLN A 616 -18.01 17.25 12.21
N ILE A 617 -18.06 18.06 11.15
CA ILE A 617 -18.38 19.48 11.24
C ILE A 617 -19.82 19.69 11.72
N PHE A 618 -20.83 19.12 11.06
CA PHE A 618 -22.22 19.37 11.47
C PHE A 618 -22.54 18.74 12.84
N MET A 619 -21.96 17.59 13.17
CA MET A 619 -22.15 16.98 14.50
C MET A 619 -21.61 17.90 15.60
N TYR A 620 -20.42 18.47 15.41
CA TYR A 620 -19.86 19.40 16.36
C TYR A 620 -20.66 20.71 16.43
N ALA A 621 -21.16 21.22 15.30
CA ALA A 621 -22.06 22.37 15.27
C ALA A 621 -23.36 22.12 16.08
N TYR A 622 -23.97 20.93 15.97
CA TYR A 622 -25.12 20.57 16.81
C TYR A 622 -24.77 20.50 18.30
N ASP A 623 -23.61 19.94 18.65
CA ASP A 623 -23.17 19.86 20.05
C ASP A 623 -22.87 21.26 20.63
N ILE A 624 -22.36 22.20 19.82
CA ILE A 624 -22.20 23.61 20.20
C ILE A 624 -23.57 24.27 20.44
N ARG A 625 -24.52 24.09 19.52
CA ARG A 625 -25.89 24.63 19.68
C ARG A 625 -26.57 24.09 20.94
N ALA A 626 -26.36 22.81 21.25
CA ALA A 626 -26.92 22.17 22.45
C ALA A 626 -26.37 22.76 23.76
N ARG A 627 -25.17 23.35 23.75
CA ARG A 627 -24.59 24.04 24.92
C ARG A 627 -25.21 25.42 25.18
N GLY A 628 -25.86 26.03 24.18
CA GLY A 628 -26.46 27.36 24.32
C GLY A 628 -25.48 28.40 24.89
N ALA A 629 -25.83 29.01 26.02
CA ALA A 629 -25.01 30.02 26.70
C ALA A 629 -23.67 29.48 27.28
N GLU A 630 -23.51 28.15 27.41
CA GLU A 630 -22.26 27.52 27.89
C GLU A 630 -21.24 27.28 26.77
N ALA A 631 -21.50 27.74 25.54
CA ALA A 631 -20.54 27.66 24.45
C ALA A 631 -19.31 28.54 24.72
N THR A 632 -18.11 28.00 24.50
CA THR A 632 -16.85 28.73 24.68
C THR A 632 -16.57 29.67 23.50
N THR A 633 -15.70 30.65 23.68
CA THR A 633 -15.21 31.52 22.58
C THR A 633 -14.65 30.69 21.41
N ALA A 634 -13.93 29.60 21.69
CA ALA A 634 -13.41 28.70 20.66
C ALA A 634 -14.53 28.03 19.85
N ASN A 635 -15.67 27.69 20.46
CA ASN A 635 -16.83 27.15 19.75
C ASN A 635 -17.44 28.18 18.78
N HIS A 636 -17.52 29.45 19.21
CA HIS A 636 -18.02 30.53 18.35
C HIS A 636 -17.08 30.79 17.17
N LEU A 637 -15.77 30.88 17.43
CA LEU A 637 -14.74 31.01 16.38
C LEU A 637 -14.75 29.83 15.40
N PHE A 638 -14.98 28.61 15.88
CA PHE A 638 -15.15 27.45 15.01
C PHE A 638 -16.34 27.63 14.07
N THR A 639 -17.51 27.99 14.62
CA THR A 639 -18.74 28.13 13.83
C THR A 639 -18.62 29.26 12.80
N GLU A 640 -18.10 30.43 13.21
CA GLU A 640 -17.85 31.56 12.31
C GLU A 640 -16.87 31.20 11.17
N ARG A 641 -15.80 30.45 11.49
CA ARG A 641 -14.86 29.96 10.48
C ARG A 641 -15.53 29.04 9.47
N ILE A 642 -16.38 28.12 9.94
CA ILE A 642 -17.10 27.19 9.06
C ILE A 642 -18.12 27.94 8.19
N ASP A 643 -18.86 28.90 8.74
CA ASP A 643 -19.80 29.73 7.98
C ASP A 643 -19.09 30.56 6.90
N ARG A 644 -17.92 31.12 7.24
CA ARG A 644 -17.06 31.82 6.27
C ARG A 644 -16.56 30.89 5.17
N LEU A 645 -16.18 29.66 5.51
CA LEU A 645 -15.76 28.65 4.53
C LEU A 645 -16.91 28.21 3.63
N ASP A 646 -18.14 28.06 4.15
CA ASP A 646 -19.32 27.72 3.34
C ASP A 646 -19.59 28.77 2.25
N GLN A 647 -19.23 30.03 2.51
CA GLN A 647 -19.37 31.15 1.57
C GLN A 647 -18.16 31.32 0.62
N THR A 648 -16.94 31.10 1.11
CA THR A 648 -15.70 31.45 0.37
C THR A 648 -15.00 30.26 -0.27
N ASN A 649 -15.05 29.07 0.35
CA ASN A 649 -14.39 27.86 -0.13
C ASN A 649 -15.15 26.61 0.35
N LYS A 650 -16.39 26.50 -0.11
CA LYS A 650 -17.29 25.41 0.24
C LYS A 650 -16.72 24.01 -0.01
N PRO A 651 -15.99 23.72 -1.12
CA PRO A 651 -15.42 22.40 -1.37
C PRO A 651 -14.50 21.87 -0.26
N ARG A 652 -13.87 22.76 0.52
CA ARG A 652 -13.02 22.38 1.66
C ARG A 652 -13.79 21.73 2.82
N LEU A 653 -15.11 21.91 2.89
CA LEU A 653 -15.99 21.33 3.91
C LEU A 653 -16.42 19.89 3.60
N PHE A 654 -15.90 19.31 2.51
CA PHE A 654 -16.24 17.99 2.01
C PHE A 654 -14.99 17.13 1.82
N ASN A 655 -15.22 15.87 1.49
CA ASN A 655 -14.20 14.94 1.05
C ASN A 655 -13.30 15.56 -0.04
N SER A 656 -12.00 15.66 0.25
CA SER A 656 -11.02 16.31 -0.61
C SER A 656 -10.87 15.65 -1.98
N PHE A 657 -11.15 14.34 -2.10
CA PHE A 657 -11.10 13.61 -3.38
C PHE A 657 -12.16 14.06 -4.38
N PHE A 658 -13.20 14.78 -3.96
CA PHE A 658 -14.19 15.37 -4.88
C PHE A 658 -13.57 16.41 -5.83
N ARG A 659 -12.39 16.95 -5.48
CA ARG A 659 -11.66 17.93 -6.30
C ARG A 659 -10.75 17.28 -7.34
N VAL A 660 -10.39 16.00 -7.19
CA VAL A 660 -9.38 15.34 -8.04
C VAL A 660 -9.97 15.08 -9.43
N PRO A 661 -9.39 15.65 -10.51
CA PRO A 661 -9.90 15.46 -11.86
C PRO A 661 -9.78 14.00 -12.30
N ASP A 662 -10.78 13.53 -13.04
CA ASP A 662 -10.87 12.17 -13.58
C ASP A 662 -10.78 11.04 -12.55
N PHE A 663 -10.98 11.34 -11.26
CA PHE A 663 -11.11 10.34 -10.20
C PHE A 663 -12.59 10.04 -9.93
N ASP A 664 -12.97 8.77 -10.09
CA ASP A 664 -14.29 8.24 -9.78
C ASP A 664 -14.17 7.23 -8.63
N GLY A 665 -14.68 7.59 -7.45
CA GLY A 665 -14.55 6.73 -6.26
C GLY A 665 -15.20 5.35 -6.40
N CYS A 666 -16.23 5.20 -7.22
CA CYS A 666 -16.95 3.93 -7.41
C CYS A 666 -16.14 2.94 -8.25
N THR A 667 -15.34 3.45 -9.19
CA THR A 667 -14.62 2.62 -10.16
C THR A 667 -13.10 2.61 -9.91
N ASP A 668 -12.52 3.71 -9.42
CA ASP A 668 -11.08 3.90 -9.16
C ASP A 668 -10.62 3.39 -7.78
N THR A 669 -11.52 2.75 -7.03
CA THR A 669 -11.21 1.98 -5.81
C THR A 669 -11.34 0.47 -6.08
N PRO A 670 -10.38 -0.16 -6.77
CA PRO A 670 -10.51 -1.53 -7.27
C PRO A 670 -10.74 -2.57 -6.16
N VAL A 671 -11.27 -3.74 -6.53
CA VAL A 671 -11.54 -4.85 -5.61
C VAL A 671 -10.26 -5.39 -4.99
N LYS A 672 -9.95 -4.98 -3.76
CA LYS A 672 -8.73 -5.35 -3.06
C LYS A 672 -8.71 -6.84 -2.68
N VAL A 673 -8.03 -7.67 -3.47
CA VAL A 673 -8.05 -9.14 -3.36
C VAL A 673 -7.62 -9.69 -2.01
N LEU A 674 -6.66 -9.08 -1.32
CA LEU A 674 -6.26 -9.53 0.01
C LEU A 674 -7.37 -9.35 1.07
N HIS A 675 -8.17 -8.28 1.03
CA HIS A 675 -9.26 -8.08 2.01
C HIS A 675 -10.59 -8.71 1.59
N VAL A 676 -10.84 -8.77 0.28
CA VAL A 676 -12.10 -9.27 -0.27
C VAL A 676 -12.04 -10.78 -0.47
N PHE A 677 -10.97 -11.28 -1.09
CA PHE A 677 -10.81 -12.70 -1.39
C PHE A 677 -10.19 -13.45 -0.20
N LEU A 678 -8.96 -13.13 0.22
CA LEU A 678 -8.28 -13.89 1.29
C LEU A 678 -8.89 -13.64 2.67
N LEU A 679 -8.87 -12.39 3.16
CA LEU A 679 -9.42 -12.01 4.48
C LEU A 679 -10.94 -11.80 4.44
N GLY A 680 -11.60 -12.23 3.37
CA GLY A 680 -13.04 -12.22 3.19
C GLY A 680 -13.54 -13.61 2.85
N VAL A 681 -13.72 -13.88 1.56
CA VAL A 681 -14.23 -15.15 1.02
C VAL A 681 -13.56 -16.38 1.65
N VAL A 682 -12.22 -16.47 1.57
CA VAL A 682 -11.46 -17.62 2.06
C VAL A 682 -11.49 -17.68 3.59
N LYS A 683 -11.25 -16.56 4.28
CA LYS A 683 -11.35 -16.46 5.75
C LYS A 683 -12.69 -16.97 6.26
N TYR A 684 -13.80 -16.54 5.65
CA TYR A 684 -15.14 -16.93 6.08
C TYR A 684 -15.38 -18.44 5.89
N LEU A 685 -14.97 -19.01 4.76
CA LEU A 685 -15.11 -20.45 4.52
C LEU A 685 -14.21 -21.30 5.41
N VAL A 686 -12.96 -20.89 5.62
CA VAL A 686 -12.04 -21.56 6.55
C VAL A 686 -12.62 -21.56 7.97
N ARG A 687 -13.12 -20.41 8.44
CA ARG A 687 -13.69 -20.29 9.79
C ARG A 687 -14.95 -21.12 9.95
N ASP A 688 -15.84 -21.13 8.95
CA ASP A 688 -17.04 -21.97 8.95
C ASP A 688 -16.67 -23.46 9.07
N LEU A 689 -15.76 -23.94 8.21
CA LEU A 689 -15.35 -25.34 8.23
C LEU A 689 -14.62 -25.70 9.52
N MET A 690 -13.59 -24.95 9.88
CA MET A 690 -12.73 -25.25 11.04
C MET A 690 -13.48 -25.07 12.35
N GLY A 691 -14.45 -24.15 12.42
CA GLY A 691 -15.32 -23.96 13.58
C GLY A 691 -16.24 -25.16 13.86
N ARG A 692 -16.53 -25.98 12.85
CA ARG A 692 -17.31 -27.23 12.99
C ARG A 692 -16.47 -28.43 13.45
N MET A 693 -15.14 -28.32 13.49
CA MET A 693 -14.24 -29.46 13.74
C MET A 693 -14.09 -29.76 15.23
N LYS A 694 -14.15 -31.06 15.60
CA LYS A 694 -13.86 -31.54 16.96
C LYS A 694 -12.35 -31.70 17.19
N ALA A 695 -11.92 -31.69 18.45
CA ALA A 695 -10.50 -31.80 18.83
C ALA A 695 -9.79 -33.05 18.23
N ALA A 696 -10.48 -34.18 18.10
CA ALA A 696 -9.93 -35.38 17.44
C ALA A 696 -9.70 -35.16 15.93
N GLN A 697 -10.62 -34.48 15.24
CA GLN A 697 -10.49 -34.15 13.83
C GLN A 697 -9.35 -33.15 13.57
N LEU A 698 -9.14 -32.19 14.48
CA LEU A 698 -8.00 -31.27 14.39
C LEU A 698 -6.65 -31.99 14.43
N ARG A 699 -6.50 -33.08 15.21
CA ARG A 699 -5.28 -33.91 15.18
C ARG A 699 -5.09 -34.62 13.83
N LEU A 700 -6.18 -35.08 13.21
CA LEU A 700 -6.12 -35.69 11.88
C LEU A 700 -5.75 -34.67 10.80
N ILE A 701 -6.30 -33.44 10.90
CA ILE A 701 -5.94 -32.32 10.03
C ILE A 701 -4.45 -31.97 10.18
N GLU A 702 -3.94 -31.92 11.41
CA GLU A 702 -2.51 -31.73 11.68
C GLU A 702 -1.65 -32.81 11.01
N GLY A 703 -2.02 -34.08 11.16
CA GLY A 703 -1.32 -35.20 10.52
C GLY A 703 -1.32 -35.11 9.00
N ARG A 704 -2.43 -34.68 8.38
CA ARG A 704 -2.51 -34.45 6.93
C ARG A 704 -1.67 -33.26 6.47
N TYR A 705 -1.61 -32.17 7.24
CA TYR A 705 -0.70 -31.06 6.94
C TYR A 705 0.76 -31.47 7.02
N ARG A 706 1.11 -32.37 7.96
CA ARG A 706 2.47 -32.92 8.10
C ARG A 706 2.85 -33.81 6.90
N ALA A 707 1.89 -34.56 6.36
CA ALA A 707 2.08 -35.39 5.17
C ALA A 707 1.99 -34.63 3.83
N PHE A 708 1.52 -33.39 3.84
CA PHE A 708 1.34 -32.60 2.62
C PHE A 708 2.69 -32.25 2.00
N ASN A 709 2.90 -32.67 0.75
CA ASN A 709 4.14 -32.39 0.03
C ASN A 709 4.18 -30.92 -0.43
N THR A 710 5.09 -30.12 0.13
CA THR A 710 5.23 -28.71 -0.24
C THR A 710 6.16 -28.48 -1.43
N THR A 711 6.79 -29.54 -1.95
CA THR A 711 7.73 -29.46 -3.07
C THR A 711 7.07 -28.88 -4.32
N GLY A 712 7.72 -27.90 -4.94
CA GLY A 712 7.20 -27.20 -6.13
C GLY A 712 6.27 -26.03 -5.83
N LEU A 713 5.76 -25.91 -4.59
CA LEU A 713 4.93 -24.78 -4.18
C LEU A 713 5.77 -23.62 -3.66
N ASN A 714 5.33 -22.40 -3.95
CA ASN A 714 5.93 -21.18 -3.43
C ASN A 714 5.33 -20.81 -2.06
N ILE A 715 5.51 -21.69 -1.06
CA ILE A 715 5.02 -21.49 0.31
C ILE A 715 6.16 -21.59 1.33
N PRO A 716 6.11 -20.82 2.43
CA PRO A 716 7.09 -20.94 3.51
C PRO A 716 6.97 -22.30 4.22
N SER A 717 7.91 -22.59 5.13
CA SER A 717 7.84 -23.77 5.99
C SER A 717 6.48 -23.84 6.70
N LEU A 718 5.74 -24.92 6.45
CA LEU A 718 4.41 -25.13 7.00
C LEU A 718 4.54 -25.61 8.45
N SER A 719 3.84 -24.96 9.39
CA SER A 719 3.70 -25.44 10.78
C SER A 719 2.39 -26.21 10.90
N PRO A 720 2.39 -27.56 10.90
CA PRO A 720 1.14 -28.33 10.89
C PRO A 720 0.28 -28.05 12.11
N TYR A 721 0.92 -27.93 13.29
CA TYR A 721 0.26 -27.59 14.55
C TYR A 721 -0.49 -26.26 14.45
N TYR A 722 0.19 -25.22 13.96
CA TYR A 722 -0.41 -23.89 13.82
C TYR A 722 -1.56 -23.91 12.80
N MET A 723 -1.36 -24.60 11.68
CA MET A 723 -2.37 -24.70 10.62
C MET A 723 -3.64 -25.42 11.08
N ALA A 724 -3.53 -26.41 11.97
CA ALA A 724 -4.67 -27.14 12.49
C ALA A 724 -5.38 -26.40 13.64
N LYS A 725 -4.64 -25.88 14.62
CA LYS A 725 -5.22 -25.36 15.88
C LYS A 725 -5.47 -23.86 15.92
N HIS A 726 -4.83 -23.08 15.04
CA HIS A 726 -4.86 -21.62 15.08
C HIS A 726 -5.45 -20.98 13.80
N SER A 727 -6.36 -21.69 13.12
CA SER A 727 -7.02 -21.25 11.88
C SER A 727 -7.77 -19.92 11.99
N PHE A 728 -8.23 -19.54 13.19
CA PHE A 728 -8.90 -18.26 13.44
C PHE A 728 -7.95 -17.04 13.39
N ASN A 729 -6.65 -17.27 13.59
CA ASN A 729 -5.58 -16.26 13.64
C ASN A 729 -4.82 -16.11 12.31
N PHE A 730 -5.24 -16.83 11.27
CA PHE A 730 -4.60 -16.79 9.96
C PHE A 730 -4.59 -15.38 9.36
N ILE A 731 -3.50 -15.07 8.68
CA ILE A 731 -3.38 -13.88 7.83
C ILE A 731 -3.32 -14.32 6.37
N GLY A 732 -3.13 -13.37 5.45
CA GLY A 732 -3.17 -13.64 4.01
C GLY A 732 -2.24 -14.75 3.53
N LYS A 733 -1.10 -14.99 4.19
CA LYS A 733 -0.15 -16.04 3.78
C LYS A 733 -0.67 -17.45 4.10
N GLU A 734 -1.24 -17.67 5.29
CA GLU A 734 -1.80 -18.97 5.65
C GLU A 734 -3.03 -19.29 4.80
N PHE A 735 -3.87 -18.30 4.49
CA PHE A 735 -5.01 -18.52 3.59
C PHE A 735 -4.57 -18.95 2.18
N LYS A 736 -3.46 -18.44 1.66
CA LYS A 736 -2.87 -18.95 0.40
C LYS A 736 -2.35 -20.37 0.52
N MET A 737 -1.84 -20.77 1.69
CA MET A 737 -1.43 -22.15 1.93
C MET A 737 -2.66 -23.07 1.95
N VAL A 738 -3.73 -22.67 2.63
CA VAL A 738 -5.00 -23.42 2.65
C VAL A 738 -5.56 -23.61 1.24
N LEU A 739 -5.59 -22.56 0.40
CA LEU A 739 -6.08 -22.69 -0.98
C LEU A 739 -5.31 -23.74 -1.80
N GLN A 740 -4.01 -23.91 -1.55
CA GLN A 740 -3.15 -24.86 -2.26
C GLN A 740 -3.17 -26.27 -1.64
N SER A 741 -3.60 -26.42 -0.38
CA SER A 741 -3.58 -27.72 0.33
C SER A 741 -4.97 -28.28 0.65
N ALA A 742 -6.04 -27.47 0.56
CA ALA A 742 -7.40 -27.84 0.97
C ALA A 742 -7.92 -29.15 0.35
N PRO A 743 -7.70 -29.43 -0.96
CA PRO A 743 -8.14 -30.71 -1.55
C PRO A 743 -7.61 -31.93 -0.81
N PHE A 744 -6.34 -31.88 -0.39
CA PHE A 744 -5.65 -33.02 0.20
C PHE A 744 -5.82 -33.10 1.71
N VAL A 745 -5.96 -31.94 2.37
CA VAL A 745 -6.01 -31.87 3.83
C VAL A 745 -7.44 -31.87 4.35
N LEU A 746 -8.33 -31.07 3.74
CA LEU A 746 -9.62 -30.71 4.33
C LEU A 746 -10.82 -31.47 3.73
N PHE A 747 -10.74 -31.96 2.49
CA PHE A 747 -11.91 -32.58 1.82
C PHE A 747 -12.47 -33.80 2.55
N GLY A 748 -11.64 -34.55 3.27
CA GLY A 748 -12.10 -35.71 4.05
C GLY A 748 -13.01 -35.36 5.23
N PHE A 749 -13.17 -34.07 5.54
CA PHE A 749 -14.05 -33.57 6.60
C PHE A 749 -15.28 -32.82 6.07
N MET A 750 -15.49 -32.82 4.75
CA MET A 750 -16.55 -32.10 4.06
C MET A 750 -17.58 -33.07 3.48
N GLY A 751 -18.86 -32.68 3.49
CA GLY A 751 -19.90 -33.31 2.68
C GLY A 751 -19.72 -33.00 1.19
N GLU A 752 -20.52 -33.62 0.32
CA GLU A 752 -20.40 -33.42 -1.14
C GLU A 752 -20.62 -31.96 -1.57
N ALA A 753 -21.66 -31.31 -1.05
CA ALA A 753 -21.95 -29.91 -1.35
C ALA A 753 -20.80 -28.97 -0.92
N ASP A 754 -20.29 -29.15 0.31
CA ASP A 754 -19.13 -28.39 0.81
C ASP A 754 -17.91 -28.61 -0.11
N ARG A 755 -17.60 -29.85 -0.50
CA ARG A 755 -16.48 -30.14 -1.41
C ARG A 755 -16.62 -29.42 -2.75
N LEU A 756 -17.80 -29.38 -3.35
CA LEU A 756 -18.02 -28.67 -4.62
C LEU A 756 -17.73 -27.16 -4.50
N VAL A 757 -18.13 -26.52 -3.39
CA VAL A 757 -17.79 -25.12 -3.10
C VAL A 757 -16.28 -24.93 -3.02
N TRP A 758 -15.59 -25.80 -2.28
CA TRP A 758 -14.15 -25.69 -2.10
C TRP A 758 -13.36 -26.00 -3.37
N ILE A 759 -13.81 -26.96 -4.19
CA ILE A 759 -13.24 -27.21 -5.51
C ILE A 759 -13.36 -25.97 -6.39
N ALA A 760 -14.57 -25.36 -6.46
CA ALA A 760 -14.77 -24.15 -7.23
C ALA A 760 -13.90 -22.98 -6.73
N LEU A 761 -13.72 -22.85 -5.42
CA LEU A 761 -12.82 -21.86 -4.82
C LEU A 761 -11.35 -22.10 -5.19
N CYS A 762 -10.88 -23.35 -5.12
CA CYS A 762 -9.51 -23.73 -5.47
C CYS A 762 -9.23 -23.55 -6.98
N GLN A 763 -10.23 -23.69 -7.84
CA GLN A 763 -10.14 -23.39 -9.27
C GLN A 763 -10.15 -21.89 -9.56
N LEU A 764 -10.89 -21.10 -8.78
CA LEU A 764 -10.94 -19.64 -8.91
C LEU A 764 -9.65 -18.96 -8.42
N ALA A 765 -9.05 -19.44 -7.33
CA ALA A 765 -7.90 -18.79 -6.70
C ALA A 765 -6.69 -18.54 -7.63
N PRO A 766 -6.25 -19.49 -8.48
CA PRO A 766 -5.17 -19.26 -9.44
C PRO A 766 -5.46 -18.10 -10.39
N LEU A 767 -6.70 -17.95 -10.86
CA LEU A 767 -7.11 -16.82 -11.71
C LEU A 767 -6.96 -15.51 -10.94
N VAL A 768 -7.48 -15.42 -9.72
CA VAL A 768 -7.40 -14.20 -8.88
C VAL A 768 -5.94 -13.76 -8.63
N PHE A 769 -4.99 -14.69 -8.54
CA PHE A 769 -3.57 -14.41 -8.34
C PHE A 769 -2.72 -14.46 -9.62
N GLN A 770 -3.34 -14.50 -10.78
CA GLN A 770 -2.64 -14.41 -12.06
C GLN A 770 -1.98 -13.04 -12.19
N THR A 771 -0.73 -13.02 -12.63
CA THR A 771 0.13 -11.81 -12.68
C THR A 771 0.39 -11.34 -14.11
N HIS A 772 0.05 -12.19 -15.08
CA HIS A 772 0.25 -11.97 -16.50
C HIS A 772 -0.97 -12.51 -17.25
N ILE A 773 -1.61 -11.68 -18.07
CA ILE A 773 -2.82 -12.03 -18.81
C ILE A 773 -2.49 -12.05 -20.31
N ASP A 774 -2.59 -13.21 -20.94
CA ASP A 774 -2.28 -13.35 -22.37
C ASP A 774 -3.28 -12.67 -23.29
N ASP A 775 -4.57 -12.83 -22.98
CA ASP A 775 -5.70 -12.19 -23.64
C ASP A 775 -6.71 -11.77 -22.57
N MET A 776 -7.04 -10.48 -22.54
CA MET A 776 -7.87 -9.87 -21.52
C MET A 776 -9.32 -10.38 -21.56
N ASP A 777 -9.91 -10.53 -22.75
CA ASP A 777 -11.32 -10.88 -22.88
C ASP A 777 -11.57 -12.37 -22.64
N GLU A 778 -10.68 -13.24 -23.14
CA GLU A 778 -10.69 -14.67 -22.80
C GLU A 778 -10.49 -14.88 -21.29
N TYR A 779 -9.51 -14.20 -20.69
CA TYR A 779 -9.25 -14.29 -19.26
C TYR A 779 -10.44 -13.82 -18.42
N LEU A 780 -11.07 -12.71 -18.79
CA LEU A 780 -12.19 -12.16 -18.03
C LEU A 780 -13.46 -12.98 -18.19
N THR A 781 -13.66 -13.62 -19.35
CA THR A 781 -14.71 -14.62 -19.55
C THR A 781 -14.51 -15.82 -18.62
N LEU A 782 -13.29 -16.35 -18.57
CA LEU A 782 -12.94 -17.47 -17.71
C LEU A 782 -13.07 -17.11 -16.22
N LEU A 783 -12.58 -15.93 -15.81
CA LEU A 783 -12.69 -15.45 -14.44
C LEU A 783 -14.15 -15.29 -14.00
N ARG A 784 -15.00 -14.68 -14.83
CA ARG A 784 -16.44 -14.53 -14.54
C ARG A 784 -17.09 -15.89 -14.34
N PHE A 785 -16.84 -16.85 -15.22
CA PHE A 785 -17.36 -18.20 -15.11
C PHE A 785 -16.98 -18.84 -13.76
N HIS A 786 -15.70 -18.78 -13.36
CA HIS A 786 -15.27 -19.38 -12.09
C HIS A 786 -15.81 -18.66 -10.85
N ILE A 787 -16.01 -17.33 -10.90
CA ILE A 787 -16.70 -16.58 -9.84
C ILE A 787 -18.16 -17.04 -9.73
N GLN A 788 -18.87 -17.11 -10.86
CA GLN A 788 -20.27 -17.53 -10.93
C GLN A 788 -20.46 -18.98 -10.47
N LYS A 789 -19.58 -19.89 -10.90
CA LYS A 789 -19.56 -21.29 -10.45
C LYS A 789 -19.36 -21.41 -8.93
N PHE A 790 -18.41 -20.66 -8.37
CA PHE A 790 -18.18 -20.63 -6.93
C PHE A 790 -19.41 -20.12 -6.17
N LEU A 791 -19.99 -18.99 -6.59
CA LEU A 791 -21.17 -18.41 -5.95
C LEU A 791 -22.41 -19.32 -6.10
N TYR A 792 -22.56 -19.99 -7.25
CA TYR A 792 -23.63 -20.95 -7.48
C TYR A 792 -23.63 -22.06 -6.43
N TYR A 793 -22.52 -22.77 -6.25
CA TYR A 793 -22.45 -23.85 -5.27
C TYR A 793 -22.59 -23.34 -3.83
N LEU A 794 -22.06 -22.15 -3.54
CA LEU A 794 -22.12 -21.56 -2.21
C LEU A 794 -23.57 -21.22 -1.80
N PHE A 795 -24.30 -20.55 -2.69
CA PHE A 795 -25.67 -20.12 -2.44
C PHE A 795 -26.68 -21.26 -2.58
N LYS A 796 -26.33 -22.35 -3.28
CA LYS A 796 -27.09 -23.60 -3.27
C LYS A 796 -27.19 -24.23 -1.88
N ILE A 797 -26.18 -24.05 -1.02
CA ILE A 797 -26.20 -24.54 0.37
C ILE A 797 -27.09 -23.63 1.22
N THR A 798 -26.90 -22.31 1.15
CA THR A 798 -27.68 -21.34 1.91
C THR A 798 -27.52 -19.93 1.36
N GLY A 799 -28.61 -19.16 1.35
CA GLY A 799 -28.61 -17.73 1.02
C GLY A 799 -27.99 -16.82 2.08
N GLN A 800 -27.69 -17.34 3.28
CA GLN A 800 -27.18 -16.56 4.41
C GLN A 800 -25.85 -15.85 4.14
N TRP A 801 -25.08 -16.34 3.16
CA TRP A 801 -23.84 -15.70 2.71
C TRP A 801 -24.03 -14.29 2.14
N ALA A 802 -25.27 -13.90 1.79
CA ALA A 802 -25.61 -12.53 1.41
C ALA A 802 -25.34 -11.49 2.52
N ASN A 803 -25.26 -11.92 3.79
CA ASN A 803 -24.88 -11.04 4.90
C ASN A 803 -23.38 -10.69 4.92
N LYS A 804 -22.58 -11.25 4.01
CA LYS A 804 -21.14 -10.98 3.88
C LYS A 804 -20.91 -10.29 2.53
N PRO A 805 -20.95 -8.94 2.45
CA PRO A 805 -20.88 -8.18 1.20
C PRO A 805 -19.65 -8.43 0.33
N LYS A 806 -18.56 -8.96 0.92
CA LYS A 806 -17.33 -9.34 0.18
C LYS A 806 -17.60 -10.38 -0.92
N PHE A 807 -18.63 -11.22 -0.79
CA PHE A 807 -19.04 -12.15 -1.87
C PHE A 807 -19.63 -11.40 -3.06
N HIS A 808 -20.47 -10.37 -2.83
CA HIS A 808 -20.97 -9.52 -3.91
C HIS A 808 -19.85 -8.70 -4.53
N MET A 809 -18.93 -8.15 -3.72
CA MET A 809 -17.79 -7.41 -4.24
C MET A 809 -16.89 -8.23 -5.19
N LEU A 810 -16.85 -9.55 -5.03
CA LEU A 810 -16.09 -10.42 -5.92
C LEU A 810 -16.58 -10.34 -7.38
N LEU A 811 -17.88 -10.08 -7.60
CA LEU A 811 -18.46 -9.92 -8.94
C LEU A 811 -17.93 -8.69 -9.69
N HIS A 812 -17.35 -7.72 -8.97
CA HIS A 812 -16.75 -6.49 -9.54
C HIS A 812 -15.23 -6.61 -9.81
N LEU A 813 -14.62 -7.76 -9.47
CA LEU A 813 -13.20 -8.01 -9.73
C LEU A 813 -12.87 -8.02 -11.24
N PRO A 814 -13.68 -8.62 -12.14
CA PRO A 814 -13.43 -8.57 -13.58
C PRO A 814 -13.34 -7.15 -14.16
N GLU A 815 -14.19 -6.23 -13.67
CA GLU A 815 -14.19 -4.82 -14.04
C GLU A 815 -12.91 -4.13 -13.55
N SER A 816 -12.51 -4.40 -12.31
CA SER A 816 -11.23 -3.89 -11.77
C SER A 816 -10.04 -4.37 -12.60
N ILE A 817 -10.03 -5.65 -13.01
CA ILE A 817 -8.92 -6.21 -13.80
C ILE A 817 -8.87 -5.65 -15.22
N ARG A 818 -10.03 -5.44 -15.85
CA ARG A 818 -10.08 -4.77 -17.16
C ARG A 818 -9.45 -3.39 -17.11
N ARG A 819 -9.80 -2.62 -16.07
CA ARG A 819 -9.33 -1.23 -15.92
C ARG A 819 -7.87 -1.12 -15.52
N PHE A 820 -7.37 -2.00 -14.64
CA PHE A 820 -6.04 -1.87 -14.01
C PHE A 820 -5.05 -2.99 -14.34
N GLY A 821 -5.44 -3.98 -15.14
CA GLY A 821 -4.65 -5.18 -15.39
C GLY A 821 -4.78 -6.23 -14.27
N PRO A 822 -3.89 -7.24 -14.22
CA PRO A 822 -3.98 -8.33 -13.26
C PRO A 822 -4.11 -7.85 -11.80
N ALA A 823 -4.93 -8.53 -11.00
CA ALA A 823 -5.23 -8.11 -9.62
C ALA A 823 -4.02 -7.91 -8.68
N PRO A 824 -2.89 -8.63 -8.84
CA PRO A 824 -1.66 -8.34 -8.10
C PRO A 824 -1.13 -6.90 -8.28
N LEU A 825 -1.45 -6.20 -9.37
CA LEU A 825 -1.01 -4.82 -9.61
C LEU A 825 -1.64 -3.81 -8.64
N PHE A 826 -2.85 -4.09 -8.15
CA PHE A 826 -3.56 -3.27 -7.17
C PHE A 826 -3.74 -3.99 -5.82
N ALA A 827 -2.85 -4.95 -5.51
CA ALA A 827 -2.79 -5.57 -4.19
C ALA A 827 -1.99 -4.72 -3.20
N THR A 828 -2.47 -4.60 -1.95
CA THR A 828 -1.83 -3.72 -0.95
C THR A 828 -0.82 -4.40 -0.04
N LYS A 829 -0.52 -5.70 -0.25
CA LYS A 829 0.36 -6.48 0.63
C LYS A 829 1.71 -5.77 0.87
N LYS A 830 2.25 -5.11 -0.16
CA LYS A 830 3.50 -4.33 -0.11
C LYS A 830 3.43 -3.10 0.81
N PHE A 831 2.26 -2.47 0.90
CA PHE A 831 2.05 -1.33 1.78
C PHE A 831 1.82 -1.82 3.22
N GLU A 832 1.03 -2.88 3.40
CA GLU A 832 0.85 -3.53 4.72
C GLU A 832 2.16 -4.03 5.31
N SER A 833 3.05 -4.63 4.52
CA SER A 833 4.39 -5.02 4.98
C SER A 833 5.26 -3.80 5.31
N PHE A 834 5.00 -2.65 4.69
CA PHE A 834 5.68 -1.40 4.97
C PHE A 834 5.17 -0.72 6.25
N ASN A 835 3.95 -1.01 6.71
CA ASN A 835 3.42 -0.52 7.99
C ASN A 835 4.30 -0.95 9.19
N GLY A 836 5.01 -2.08 9.09
CA GLY A 836 6.03 -2.47 10.08
C GLY A 836 7.18 -1.45 10.20
N VAL A 837 7.58 -0.86 9.08
CA VAL A 837 8.62 0.18 9.02
C VAL A 837 8.12 1.47 9.69
N LEU A 838 6.85 1.84 9.48
CA LEU A 838 6.23 2.97 10.15
C LEU A 838 6.11 2.75 11.65
N ARG A 839 5.68 1.55 12.08
CA ARG A 839 5.59 1.20 13.50
C ARG A 839 6.92 1.36 14.21
N ASN A 840 8.00 0.90 13.59
CA ASN A 840 9.34 1.07 14.15
C ASN A 840 9.70 2.56 14.30
N ALA A 841 9.42 3.40 13.30
CA ALA A 841 9.60 4.85 13.43
C ALA A 841 8.72 5.47 14.54
N SER A 842 7.49 4.98 14.72
CA SER A 842 6.55 5.45 15.76
C SER A 842 7.04 5.14 17.18
N VAL A 843 7.57 3.93 17.41
CA VAL A 843 8.13 3.52 18.71
C VAL A 843 9.24 4.46 19.19
N HIS A 844 10.03 5.00 18.26
CA HIS A 844 11.14 5.92 18.52
C HIS A 844 10.78 7.41 18.42
N SER A 845 9.50 7.76 18.31
CA SER A 845 9.04 9.16 18.37
C SER A 845 9.07 9.73 19.79
N ASN A 846 9.07 11.06 19.91
CA ASN A 846 8.95 11.78 21.19
C ASN A 846 7.55 11.67 21.81
N ARG A 847 6.58 11.09 21.09
CA ARG A 847 5.17 10.92 21.46
C ARG A 847 4.37 12.21 21.71
N GLN A 848 4.98 13.39 21.57
CA GLN A 848 4.31 14.69 21.65
C GLN A 848 3.67 15.08 20.31
N SER A 849 4.40 14.87 19.21
CA SER A 849 3.88 15.03 17.85
C SER A 849 4.35 13.88 16.96
N PRO A 850 3.77 12.67 17.13
CA PRO A 850 4.21 11.47 16.40
C PRO A 850 4.24 11.64 14.88
N GLY A 851 3.25 12.32 14.30
CA GLY A 851 3.19 12.57 12.86
C GLY A 851 4.39 13.36 12.34
N LYS A 852 4.80 14.42 13.05
CA LYS A 852 5.97 15.26 12.70
C LYS A 852 7.27 14.47 12.77
N ASP A 853 7.44 13.70 13.84
CA ASP A 853 8.66 12.91 14.08
C ASP A 853 8.82 11.77 13.07
N ILE A 854 7.72 11.06 12.78
CA ILE A 854 7.70 9.99 11.80
C ILE A 854 8.00 10.57 10.41
N ALA A 855 7.33 11.67 10.02
CA ALA A 855 7.59 12.34 8.75
C ALA A 855 9.06 12.79 8.63
N THR A 856 9.64 13.34 9.70
CA THR A 856 11.05 13.72 9.75
C THR A 856 11.97 12.51 9.55
N THR A 857 11.64 11.37 10.16
CA THR A 857 12.40 10.12 10.03
C THR A 857 12.36 9.59 8.60
N PHE A 858 11.19 9.60 7.95
CA PHE A 858 11.04 9.20 6.55
C PHE A 858 11.75 10.16 5.59
N ALA A 859 11.65 11.47 5.82
CA ALA A 859 12.36 12.48 5.03
C ALA A 859 13.89 12.28 5.11
N ASN A 860 14.42 12.03 6.31
CA ASN A 860 15.83 11.67 6.50
C ASN A 860 16.24 10.44 5.70
N SER A 861 15.44 9.37 5.78
CA SER A 861 15.74 8.15 5.04
C SER A 861 15.72 8.39 3.53
N LYS A 862 14.77 9.16 3.01
CA LYS A 862 14.68 9.44 1.58
C LYS A 862 15.83 10.34 1.10
N ALA A 863 16.19 11.38 1.84
CA ALA A 863 17.34 12.24 1.52
C ALA A 863 18.65 11.43 1.48
N LEU A 864 18.88 10.58 2.48
CA LEU A 864 20.06 9.71 2.50
C LEU A 864 20.07 8.70 1.35
N ARG A 865 18.94 8.03 1.08
CA ARG A 865 18.82 7.09 -0.04
C ARG A 865 19.12 7.74 -1.38
N HIS A 866 18.62 8.96 -1.60
CA HIS A 866 18.85 9.71 -2.84
C HIS A 866 20.35 10.00 -3.06
N LEU A 867 21.08 10.37 -2.00
CA LEU A 867 22.52 10.62 -2.07
C LEU A 867 23.34 9.35 -2.28
N ILE A 868 22.95 8.23 -1.66
CA ILE A 868 23.69 6.96 -1.71
C ILE A 868 23.46 6.20 -3.03
N SER A 869 22.33 6.38 -3.72
CA SER A 869 22.00 5.69 -4.98
C SER A 869 22.95 5.99 -6.17
N GLY A 870 24.13 6.57 -5.94
CA GLY A 870 25.14 6.91 -6.93
C GLY A 870 26.22 5.86 -7.24
N GLN A 871 26.47 4.82 -6.41
CA GLN A 871 27.44 3.74 -6.74
C GLN A 871 27.20 2.40 -5.99
N ILE A 872 27.59 1.29 -6.65
CA ILE A 872 28.04 -0.05 -6.17
C ILE A 872 27.29 -1.25 -6.82
N LYS A 873 28.06 -2.08 -7.57
CA LYS A 873 27.80 -3.48 -7.97
C LYS A 873 28.80 -4.39 -7.22
N THR A 874 28.53 -5.71 -7.14
CA THR A 874 29.43 -6.92 -7.10
C THR A 874 29.05 -8.00 -6.05
N PHE A 875 29.36 -9.33 -6.07
CA PHE A 875 30.04 -10.32 -6.94
C PHE A 875 29.72 -11.79 -6.51
N ALA A 876 30.06 -12.76 -7.40
CA ALA A 876 30.62 -14.12 -7.23
C ALA A 876 29.79 -15.36 -6.77
N SER A 877 30.05 -16.51 -7.43
CA SER A 877 29.57 -17.88 -7.10
C SER A 877 30.73 -18.92 -7.15
N GLN A 878 30.62 -20.01 -6.38
CA GLN A 878 31.61 -21.12 -6.23
C GLN A 878 31.08 -22.47 -6.78
N GLN A 879 32.01 -23.36 -7.20
CA GLN A 879 31.76 -24.66 -7.87
C GLN A 879 32.06 -25.92 -6.99
N GLY A 880 31.43 -27.06 -7.33
CA GLY A 880 31.70 -28.42 -6.79
C GLY A 880 31.12 -29.56 -7.67
N ILE A 881 31.67 -30.79 -7.57
CA ILE A 881 31.63 -31.90 -8.57
C ILE A 881 30.81 -33.15 -8.13
N GLY A 882 30.34 -33.98 -9.10
CA GLY A 882 29.95 -35.41 -8.93
C GLY A 882 29.68 -36.23 -10.24
N PRO A 883 29.01 -37.43 -10.21
CA PRO A 883 29.20 -38.69 -10.97
C PRO A 883 28.32 -38.82 -12.24
N GLY A 884 28.22 -39.92 -13.03
CA GLY A 884 28.76 -41.29 -13.09
C GLY A 884 27.97 -42.14 -14.12
N GLU A 885 26.65 -41.93 -14.26
CA GLU A 885 25.78 -42.66 -15.20
C GLU A 885 25.70 -42.03 -16.61
N LEU A 886 25.80 -40.70 -16.71
CA LEU A 886 25.75 -39.97 -17.98
C LEU A 886 26.99 -40.25 -18.86
N ALA A 887 28.06 -40.83 -18.30
CA ALA A 887 29.30 -41.16 -19.01
C ALA A 887 29.06 -42.14 -20.19
N ARG A 888 28.00 -42.96 -20.09
CA ARG A 888 27.61 -43.91 -21.13
C ARG A 888 26.78 -43.29 -22.26
N TYR A 889 26.03 -42.22 -21.98
CA TYR A 889 25.18 -41.52 -22.96
C TYR A 889 25.97 -40.44 -23.74
N LEU A 890 27.06 -39.94 -23.16
CA LEU A 890 27.94 -38.91 -23.75
C LEU A 890 29.41 -39.34 -23.75
N PRO A 891 29.83 -40.27 -24.63
CA PRO A 891 31.22 -40.73 -24.68
C PRO A 891 32.19 -39.57 -24.98
N GLY A 892 33.20 -39.41 -24.11
CA GLY A 892 34.26 -38.40 -24.22
C GLY A 892 33.93 -37.00 -23.68
N TRP A 893 32.98 -36.86 -22.77
CA TRP A 893 32.69 -35.64 -22.00
C TRP A 893 33.12 -35.82 -20.53
N GLN A 894 33.72 -34.80 -19.90
CA GLN A 894 34.01 -34.77 -18.46
C GLN A 894 32.76 -34.34 -17.69
N LEU A 895 32.36 -35.07 -16.65
CA LEU A 895 31.06 -34.94 -16.00
C LEU A 895 31.15 -34.43 -14.56
N ILE A 896 30.28 -33.47 -14.21
CA ILE A 896 30.20 -32.79 -12.90
C ILE A 896 28.74 -32.79 -12.42
N GLN A 897 28.38 -33.61 -11.44
CA GLN A 897 27.07 -33.56 -10.77
C GLN A 897 26.96 -32.37 -9.84
N LEU A 898 25.77 -31.77 -9.85
CA LEU A 898 25.42 -30.61 -9.04
C LEU A 898 24.42 -31.05 -7.97
N SER A 899 24.61 -30.63 -6.71
CA SER A 899 23.72 -30.96 -5.59
C SER A 899 22.34 -30.31 -5.74
N ALA A 900 22.30 -29.09 -6.26
CA ALA A 900 21.15 -28.22 -6.42
C ALA A 900 21.35 -27.35 -7.69
N ILE A 901 20.32 -27.18 -8.52
CA ILE A 901 20.27 -26.12 -9.52
C ILE A 901 19.26 -25.14 -8.98
N ARG A 902 19.77 -23.96 -8.62
CA ARG A 902 18.92 -22.81 -8.36
C ARG A 902 18.37 -22.36 -9.71
N TRP A 903 17.17 -22.85 -10.02
CA TRP A 903 16.43 -22.61 -11.25
C TRP A 903 15.90 -21.18 -11.28
N THR A 904 15.40 -20.71 -10.13
CA THR A 904 15.12 -19.29 -9.86
C THR A 904 15.62 -18.92 -8.46
N SER A 905 15.53 -17.64 -8.07
CA SER A 905 15.84 -17.21 -6.71
C SER A 905 15.07 -17.98 -5.62
N HIS A 906 13.94 -18.60 -5.96
CA HIS A 906 13.04 -19.31 -5.03
C HIS A 906 12.82 -20.79 -5.34
N ARG A 907 13.17 -21.27 -6.54
CA ARG A 907 13.03 -22.69 -6.92
C ARG A 907 14.39 -23.33 -7.07
N VAL A 908 14.59 -24.39 -6.30
CA VAL A 908 15.76 -25.24 -6.40
C VAL A 908 15.28 -26.59 -6.89
N LEU A 909 15.72 -26.98 -8.09
CA LEU A 909 15.54 -28.36 -8.54
C LEU A 909 16.35 -29.24 -7.59
N LYS A 910 15.77 -30.28 -7.00
CA LYS A 910 16.40 -31.25 -6.09
C LYS A 910 15.85 -32.65 -6.42
N GLN A 911 16.56 -33.71 -6.07
CA GLN A 911 16.09 -35.09 -6.26
C GLN A 911 14.67 -35.24 -5.69
N GLY A 912 13.74 -35.79 -6.49
CA GLY A 912 12.33 -35.96 -6.11
C GLY A 912 11.38 -34.81 -6.51
N VAL A 913 11.87 -33.73 -7.13
CA VAL A 913 11.01 -32.66 -7.68
C VAL A 913 10.36 -33.12 -8.99
N PHE A 914 9.03 -33.00 -9.10
CA PHE A 914 8.34 -33.25 -10.36
C PHE A 914 8.53 -32.06 -11.31
N VAL A 915 8.68 -32.32 -12.61
CA VAL A 915 8.93 -31.33 -13.67
C VAL A 915 8.13 -31.65 -14.93
N LEU A 916 7.82 -30.60 -15.71
CA LEU A 916 7.34 -30.73 -17.10
C LEU A 916 8.50 -30.47 -18.07
N VAL A 917 8.69 -31.37 -19.03
CA VAL A 917 9.77 -31.35 -20.02
C VAL A 917 9.14 -31.28 -21.42
N SER A 918 9.65 -30.38 -22.25
CA SER A 918 9.27 -30.26 -23.67
C SER A 918 10.21 -31.12 -24.51
N GLU A 919 9.68 -32.08 -25.27
CA GLU A 919 10.49 -32.97 -26.10
C GLU A 919 10.61 -32.41 -27.53
N THR A 920 11.83 -32.05 -27.95
CA THR A 920 12.12 -31.52 -29.31
C THR A 920 12.70 -32.56 -30.28
N SER A 921 12.87 -33.82 -29.89
CA SER A 921 13.47 -34.86 -30.72
C SER A 921 12.46 -35.82 -31.36
N GLY A 922 12.15 -35.60 -32.65
CA GLY A 922 11.56 -36.60 -33.57
C GLY A 922 10.02 -36.74 -33.53
N GLN A 923 9.34 -36.31 -34.61
CA GLN A 923 7.93 -36.52 -35.03
C GLN A 923 6.76 -36.37 -34.01
N LYS A 924 6.99 -36.22 -32.70
CA LYS A 924 5.96 -35.89 -31.70
C LYS A 924 6.40 -34.65 -30.91
N GLN A 925 5.73 -33.52 -31.14
CA GLN A 925 5.77 -32.37 -30.22
C GLN A 925 4.82 -32.67 -29.05
N GLY A 926 5.33 -32.71 -27.82
CA GLY A 926 4.51 -32.93 -26.63
C GLY A 926 5.23 -32.56 -25.34
N ILE A 927 4.47 -32.10 -24.34
CA ILE A 927 4.97 -31.82 -22.98
C ILE A 927 4.73 -33.06 -22.12
N GLN A 928 5.79 -33.61 -21.53
CA GLN A 928 5.74 -34.79 -20.68
C GLN A 928 6.04 -34.45 -19.21
N GLY A 929 5.35 -35.12 -18.29
CA GLY A 929 5.63 -35.03 -16.85
C GLY A 929 6.69 -36.05 -16.43
N GLY A 930 7.57 -35.65 -15.52
CA GLY A 930 8.58 -36.55 -14.98
C GLY A 930 9.07 -36.16 -13.59
N VAL A 931 9.69 -37.11 -12.88
CA VAL A 931 10.34 -36.87 -11.60
C VAL A 931 11.83 -36.71 -11.80
N TYR A 932 12.36 -35.58 -11.36
CA TYR A 932 13.77 -35.29 -11.40
C TYR A 932 14.58 -36.28 -10.54
N SER A 933 15.56 -36.96 -11.15
CA SER A 933 16.37 -38.00 -10.49
C SER A 933 17.82 -37.57 -10.26
N SER A 934 18.51 -36.99 -11.25
CA SER A 934 19.90 -36.52 -11.12
C SER A 934 20.28 -35.48 -12.20
N ARG A 935 21.44 -34.82 -12.07
CA ARG A 935 21.94 -33.81 -13.02
C ARG A 935 23.44 -33.85 -13.19
N VAL A 936 23.91 -33.44 -14.36
CA VAL A 936 25.32 -33.49 -14.71
C VAL A 936 25.66 -32.35 -15.68
N ALA A 937 26.70 -31.58 -15.39
CA ALA A 937 27.35 -30.70 -16.36
C ALA A 937 28.42 -31.51 -17.10
N GLY A 938 28.37 -31.51 -18.43
CA GLY A 938 29.37 -32.13 -19.28
C GLY A 938 30.27 -31.09 -19.91
N GLU A 939 31.59 -31.31 -19.90
CA GLU A 939 32.59 -30.49 -20.58
C GLU A 939 33.32 -31.28 -21.68
N LYS A 940 33.43 -30.70 -22.89
CA LYS A 940 34.22 -31.27 -24.00
C LYS A 940 34.77 -30.16 -24.89
N ARG A 941 36.11 -30.09 -25.04
CA ARG A 941 36.83 -29.13 -25.91
C ARG A 941 36.29 -27.70 -25.76
N SER A 942 36.38 -27.14 -24.53
CA SER A 942 35.92 -25.79 -24.14
C SER A 942 34.43 -25.47 -24.33
N ARG A 943 33.56 -26.49 -24.41
CA ARG A 943 32.09 -26.33 -24.36
C ARG A 943 31.52 -27.01 -23.11
N VAL A 944 30.76 -26.26 -22.31
CA VAL A 944 30.00 -26.75 -21.15
C VAL A 944 28.53 -26.92 -21.54
N SER A 945 27.92 -28.05 -21.18
CA SER A 945 26.49 -28.31 -21.41
C SER A 945 25.87 -28.97 -20.19
N PHE A 946 24.70 -28.51 -19.77
CA PHE A 946 23.98 -29.08 -18.62
C PHE A 946 22.91 -30.09 -19.06
N TRP A 947 22.73 -31.15 -18.28
CA TRP A 947 21.77 -32.23 -18.55
C TRP A 947 20.97 -32.60 -17.30
N VAL A 948 19.71 -32.97 -17.51
CA VAL A 948 18.77 -33.43 -16.48
C VAL A 948 18.34 -34.86 -16.77
N CYS A 949 18.45 -35.74 -15.77
CA CYS A 949 17.86 -37.08 -15.78
C CYS A 949 16.51 -37.04 -15.04
N TYR A 950 15.47 -37.62 -15.63
CA TYR A 950 14.15 -37.71 -15.02
C TYR A 950 13.47 -39.04 -15.32
N THR A 951 12.65 -39.52 -14.39
CA THR A 951 11.78 -40.68 -14.57
C THR A 951 10.45 -40.23 -15.16
N GLU A 952 10.00 -40.83 -16.25
CA GLU A 952 8.77 -40.44 -16.96
C GLU A 952 7.49 -40.86 -16.19
N TYR A 953 6.48 -39.99 -16.20
CA TYR A 953 5.15 -40.24 -15.66
C TYR A 953 4.10 -40.05 -16.75
N GLU A 954 3.18 -41.00 -16.83
CA GLU A 954 2.05 -40.98 -17.76
C GLU A 954 0.87 -40.18 -17.19
N ARG A 955 0.18 -39.47 -18.07
CA ARG A 955 -1.02 -38.70 -17.76
C ARG A 955 -2.22 -39.65 -17.63
N GLY A 956 -2.88 -39.63 -16.46
CA GLY A 956 -4.06 -40.45 -16.15
C GLY A 956 -5.39 -39.70 -16.26
N ASN A 957 -6.47 -40.28 -15.72
CA ASN A 957 -7.82 -39.70 -15.69
C ASN A 957 -7.94 -38.53 -14.68
N ILE A 958 -9.08 -37.83 -14.69
CA ILE A 958 -9.44 -36.88 -13.62
C ILE A 958 -10.01 -37.66 -12.45
N ASP A 959 -9.45 -37.44 -11.26
CA ASP A 959 -9.94 -38.06 -10.02
C ASP A 959 -11.32 -37.49 -9.65
N PRO A 960 -12.36 -38.32 -9.43
CA PRO A 960 -13.71 -37.82 -9.14
C PRO A 960 -13.84 -37.16 -7.76
N TYR A 961 -12.95 -37.48 -6.81
CA TYR A 961 -12.98 -36.94 -5.45
C TYR A 961 -12.26 -35.60 -5.36
N TYR A 962 -11.05 -35.51 -5.91
CA TYR A 962 -10.26 -34.28 -5.92
C TYR A 962 -10.60 -33.34 -7.08
N GLN A 963 -11.18 -33.86 -8.17
CA GLN A 963 -11.31 -33.17 -9.46
C GLN A 963 -9.99 -32.63 -10.00
N LEU A 964 -8.94 -33.44 -9.87
CA LEU A 964 -7.57 -33.13 -10.28
C LEU A 964 -7.00 -34.25 -11.16
N ARG A 965 -5.96 -33.93 -11.93
CA ARG A 965 -5.34 -34.86 -12.89
C ARG A 965 -4.48 -35.91 -12.18
N CYS A 966 -4.77 -37.19 -12.39
CA CYS A 966 -3.90 -38.28 -11.94
C CYS A 966 -2.68 -38.44 -12.84
N ILE A 967 -1.58 -38.93 -12.26
CA ILE A 967 -0.40 -39.42 -12.99
C ILE A 967 0.04 -40.77 -12.44
N ARG A 968 0.68 -41.56 -13.30
CA ARG A 968 1.24 -42.88 -12.95
C ARG A 968 2.67 -43.00 -13.43
N ARG A 969 3.51 -43.69 -12.67
CA ARG A 969 4.92 -43.92 -13.01
C ARG A 969 5.02 -44.86 -14.24
N SER A 970 5.77 -44.45 -15.27
CA SER A 970 6.00 -45.25 -16.50
C SER A 970 7.22 -46.18 -16.39
N GLY A 971 8.20 -45.83 -15.54
CA GLY A 971 9.37 -46.66 -15.21
C GLY A 971 10.62 -46.46 -16.08
N SER A 972 10.53 -45.65 -17.14
CA SER A 972 11.66 -45.26 -18.02
C SER A 972 12.41 -44.03 -17.48
N ASN A 973 13.75 -44.08 -17.51
CA ASN A 973 14.60 -42.90 -17.27
C ASN A 973 14.92 -42.24 -18.62
N ARG A 974 14.71 -40.91 -18.72
CA ARG A 974 15.05 -40.10 -19.90
C ARG A 974 16.03 -39.00 -19.55
N PHE A 975 16.71 -38.48 -20.57
CA PHE A 975 17.69 -37.40 -20.46
C PHE A 975 17.26 -36.20 -21.30
N ALA A 976 17.16 -35.02 -20.68
CA ALA A 976 16.94 -33.76 -21.38
C ALA A 976 18.19 -32.87 -21.29
N ARG A 977 18.56 -32.24 -22.41
CA ARG A 977 19.66 -31.28 -22.47
C ARG A 977 19.13 -29.88 -22.16
N ILE A 978 19.87 -29.10 -21.38
CA ILE A 978 19.58 -27.68 -21.16
C ILE A 978 20.33 -26.91 -22.27
N ARG A 979 19.75 -26.84 -23.48
CA ARG A 979 20.38 -26.12 -24.61
C ARG A 979 20.09 -24.62 -24.59
N GLU A 980 18.89 -24.24 -24.18
CA GLU A 980 18.43 -22.87 -23.94
C GLU A 980 17.43 -22.94 -22.79
N ILE A 981 17.63 -22.10 -21.76
CA ILE A 981 17.01 -22.23 -20.43
C ILE A 981 15.46 -22.20 -20.45
N PHE A 982 14.84 -21.81 -21.57
CA PHE A 982 13.38 -21.68 -21.73
C PHE A 982 12.71 -22.70 -22.67
N LYS A 983 13.43 -23.60 -23.36
CA LYS A 983 12.82 -24.46 -24.40
C LYS A 983 12.53 -25.90 -23.97
N ASP A 984 13.38 -26.50 -23.13
CA ASP A 984 13.33 -27.95 -22.88
C ASP A 984 12.78 -28.32 -21.48
N LEU A 985 12.88 -27.46 -20.47
CA LEU A 985 12.29 -27.66 -19.13
C LEU A 985 11.29 -26.52 -18.84
N VAL A 986 10.01 -26.87 -18.70
CA VAL A 986 8.91 -25.89 -18.71
C VAL A 986 8.60 -25.37 -17.30
N LEU A 987 8.40 -26.25 -16.31
CA LEU A 987 8.16 -25.87 -14.90
C LEU A 987 8.33 -27.03 -13.91
N THR A 988 8.33 -26.71 -12.60
CA THR A 988 8.23 -27.70 -11.51
C THR A 988 6.78 -27.90 -11.08
N LEU A 989 6.36 -29.14 -10.85
CA LEU A 989 5.00 -29.51 -10.44
C LEU A 989 4.92 -29.78 -8.93
N ASN A 990 3.79 -29.41 -8.32
CA ASN A 990 3.40 -29.97 -7.03
C ASN A 990 2.53 -31.22 -7.24
N VAL A 991 2.97 -32.33 -6.65
CA VAL A 991 2.33 -33.64 -6.79
C VAL A 991 2.11 -34.25 -5.42
N GLN A 992 0.90 -34.75 -5.19
CA GLN A 992 0.49 -35.41 -3.96
C GLN A 992 0.19 -36.88 -4.23
N HIS A 993 0.40 -37.73 -3.23
CA HIS A 993 -0.10 -39.11 -3.26
C HIS A 993 -1.62 -39.13 -3.24
N ASN A 994 -2.25 -40.02 -4.01
CA ASN A 994 -3.71 -40.22 -3.98
C ASN A 994 -4.10 -41.08 -2.77
N CYS A 995 -4.07 -40.50 -1.58
CA CYS A 995 -4.35 -41.22 -0.33
C CYS A 995 -5.75 -41.84 -0.28
N VAL A 996 -6.74 -41.26 -0.98
CA VAL A 996 -8.12 -41.77 -1.01
C VAL A 996 -8.19 -43.05 -1.84
N ALA A 997 -7.63 -43.05 -3.05
CA ALA A 997 -7.57 -44.24 -3.89
C ALA A 997 -6.66 -45.31 -3.29
N GLY A 998 -5.53 -44.92 -2.69
CA GLY A 998 -4.59 -45.81 -2.01
C GLY A 998 -5.06 -46.28 -0.63
N GLY A 999 -6.21 -45.82 -0.14
CA GLY A 999 -6.75 -46.19 1.18
C GLY A 999 -5.80 -45.93 2.34
N CYS A 1000 -4.99 -44.87 2.27
CA CYS A 1000 -3.92 -44.59 3.23
C CYS A 1000 -4.49 -44.11 4.56
N GLU A 1001 -3.95 -44.64 5.66
CA GLU A 1001 -4.41 -44.33 7.02
C GLU A 1001 -3.36 -43.50 7.77
N LEU A 1002 -3.84 -42.69 8.72
CA LEU A 1002 -2.98 -41.98 9.65
C LEU A 1002 -2.49 -42.97 10.71
N SER A 1003 -1.22 -43.31 10.65
CA SER A 1003 -0.56 -44.14 11.66
C SER A 1003 0.12 -43.23 12.68
N ALA A 1004 0.06 -43.59 13.97
CA ALA A 1004 0.90 -42.98 14.99
C ALA A 1004 2.31 -43.59 14.87
N THR A 1005 3.08 -43.16 13.88
CA THR A 1005 4.47 -43.60 13.73
C THR A 1005 5.38 -42.39 13.57
N GLY A 1006 6.30 -42.24 14.53
CA GLY A 1006 7.59 -41.57 14.30
C GLY A 1006 7.91 -40.37 15.17
N ARG A 1007 9.12 -40.45 15.75
CA ARG A 1007 9.90 -39.45 16.48
C ARG A 1007 10.06 -38.15 15.67
N VAL A 1008 10.10 -37.02 16.36
CA VAL A 1008 10.23 -35.69 15.74
C VAL A 1008 11.49 -35.02 16.21
N CYS A 1009 12.24 -34.41 15.29
CA CYS A 1009 13.41 -33.62 15.67
C CYS A 1009 12.94 -32.21 16.10
N VAL A 1010 12.97 -31.93 17.40
CA VAL A 1010 12.67 -30.61 17.98
C VAL A 1010 14.00 -30.00 18.41
N GLU A 1011 14.30 -28.78 17.98
CA GLU A 1011 15.57 -28.09 18.32
C GLU A 1011 16.86 -28.87 17.96
N ARG A 1012 16.81 -29.71 16.92
CA ARG A 1012 17.91 -30.60 16.48
C ARG A 1012 18.16 -31.81 17.39
N GLU A 1013 17.23 -32.12 18.30
CA GLU A 1013 17.24 -33.32 19.13
C GLU A 1013 16.05 -34.22 18.78
N GLU A 1014 16.27 -35.55 18.76
CA GLU A 1014 15.18 -36.51 18.55
C GLU A 1014 14.26 -36.58 19.77
N SER A 1015 12.98 -36.24 19.59
CA SER A 1015 11.91 -36.34 20.60
C SER A 1015 11.05 -37.58 20.38
N GLU A 1016 10.59 -38.20 21.48
CA GLU A 1016 9.71 -39.37 21.52
C GLU A 1016 8.20 -39.05 21.35
N GLU A 1017 7.83 -37.84 20.92
CA GLU A 1017 6.42 -37.50 20.71
C GLU A 1017 5.76 -38.35 19.61
N ASN A 1018 4.73 -39.11 19.98
CA ASN A 1018 3.87 -39.90 19.08
C ASN A 1018 3.01 -38.99 18.20
N ASN A 1019 3.57 -38.53 17.07
CA ASN A 1019 2.87 -37.70 16.11
C ASN A 1019 2.18 -38.53 15.01
N ALA A 1020 0.97 -38.14 14.61
CA ALA A 1020 0.24 -38.79 13.53
C ALA A 1020 0.86 -38.44 12.16
N THR A 1021 1.22 -39.45 11.38
CA THR A 1021 1.79 -39.37 10.03
C THR A 1021 0.99 -40.26 9.08
N VAL A 1022 0.86 -39.85 7.81
CA VAL A 1022 0.18 -40.69 6.80
C VAL A 1022 1.18 -41.74 6.32
N ALA A 1023 0.84 -43.02 6.49
CA ALA A 1023 1.60 -44.12 5.91
C ALA A 1023 1.00 -44.44 4.54
N HIS A 1024 1.74 -44.16 3.47
CA HIS A 1024 1.31 -44.47 2.11
C HIS A 1024 1.36 -45.98 1.85
N LYS A 1025 0.26 -46.57 1.38
CA LYS A 1025 0.13 -48.02 1.11
C LYS A 1025 0.65 -48.42 -0.29
N ASP A 1026 0.87 -47.44 -1.17
CA ASP A 1026 1.43 -47.61 -2.50
C ASP A 1026 2.34 -46.42 -2.89
N ALA A 1027 3.13 -46.58 -3.95
CA ALA A 1027 4.05 -45.56 -4.47
C ALA A 1027 3.76 -45.17 -5.92
N ASP A 1028 2.56 -45.47 -6.43
CA ASP A 1028 2.26 -45.42 -7.86
C ASP A 1028 1.11 -44.46 -8.22
N CYS A 1029 0.23 -44.16 -7.28
CA CYS A 1029 -0.95 -43.34 -7.50
C CYS A 1029 -0.73 -41.90 -7.04
N PHE A 1030 -0.59 -40.96 -7.99
CA PHE A 1030 -0.38 -39.55 -7.68
C PHE A 1030 -1.39 -38.64 -8.38
N VAL A 1031 -1.60 -37.46 -7.79
CA VAL A 1031 -2.47 -36.41 -8.30
C VAL A 1031 -1.68 -35.11 -8.39
N VAL A 1032 -1.82 -34.40 -9.51
CA VAL A 1032 -1.17 -33.12 -9.75
C VAL A 1032 -2.00 -31.99 -9.14
N ASN A 1033 -1.38 -31.19 -8.29
CA ASN A 1033 -2.00 -30.02 -7.69
C ASN A 1033 -1.97 -28.85 -8.68
N SER A 1034 -3.03 -28.72 -9.49
CA SER A 1034 -3.20 -27.59 -10.42
C SER A 1034 -3.65 -26.28 -9.74
N GLY A 1035 -3.85 -26.29 -8.42
CA GLY A 1035 -4.21 -25.12 -7.61
C GLY A 1035 -3.01 -24.26 -7.19
N GLU A 1036 -1.82 -24.48 -7.74
CA GLU A 1036 -0.61 -23.71 -7.44
C GLU A 1036 -0.80 -22.20 -7.68
N LEU A 1037 -0.22 -21.38 -6.78
CA LEU A 1037 -0.27 -19.93 -6.85
C LEU A 1037 1.15 -19.34 -6.99
N PRO A 1038 1.42 -18.46 -8.00
CA PRO A 1038 0.49 -17.99 -9.03
C PRO A 1038 0.21 -19.06 -10.09
N ARG A 1039 -0.90 -18.89 -10.82
CA ARG A 1039 -1.31 -19.80 -11.90
C ARG A 1039 -0.21 -19.91 -12.96
N ASN A 1040 0.18 -21.15 -13.27
CA ASN A 1040 1.03 -21.45 -14.41
C ASN A 1040 0.16 -21.97 -15.57
N LYS A 1041 0.29 -21.37 -16.76
CA LYS A 1041 -0.58 -21.68 -17.91
C LYS A 1041 -0.28 -23.07 -18.45
N GLU A 1042 0.99 -23.41 -18.61
CA GLU A 1042 1.43 -24.69 -19.14
C GLU A 1042 0.98 -25.85 -18.24
N LEU A 1043 0.97 -25.65 -16.91
CA LEU A 1043 0.40 -26.58 -15.93
C LEU A 1043 -1.09 -26.78 -16.14
N VAL A 1044 -1.86 -25.70 -16.34
CA VAL A 1044 -3.31 -25.78 -16.49
C VAL A 1044 -3.69 -26.46 -17.81
N GLU A 1045 -3.01 -26.10 -18.90
CA GLU A 1045 -3.22 -26.71 -20.22
C GLU A 1045 -2.81 -28.18 -20.23
N TRP A 1046 -1.73 -28.54 -19.53
CA TRP A 1046 -1.30 -29.93 -19.43
C TRP A 1046 -2.22 -30.75 -18.51
N ALA A 1047 -2.65 -30.19 -17.37
CA ALA A 1047 -3.55 -30.86 -16.44
C ALA A 1047 -4.94 -31.04 -17.05
N ASP A 1048 -5.41 -30.06 -17.82
CA ASP A 1048 -6.64 -30.10 -18.63
C ASP A 1048 -7.81 -30.67 -17.82
N VAL A 1049 -8.09 -29.98 -16.71
CA VAL A 1049 -9.18 -30.31 -15.79
C VAL A 1049 -10.47 -29.70 -16.37
N PRO A 1050 -11.55 -30.50 -16.53
CA PRO A 1050 -12.81 -30.01 -17.04
C PRO A 1050 -13.36 -28.83 -16.22
N ARG A 1051 -13.91 -27.85 -16.92
CA ARG A 1051 -14.47 -26.64 -16.29
C ARG A 1051 -15.81 -26.91 -15.59
N GLY A 1052 -16.59 -27.87 -16.09
CA GLY A 1052 -17.92 -28.21 -15.56
C GLY A 1052 -18.98 -27.17 -15.91
N GLU A 1053 -19.02 -26.74 -17.17
CA GLU A 1053 -19.94 -25.70 -17.68
C GLU A 1053 -21.41 -26.16 -17.63
N GLU A 1054 -21.63 -27.46 -17.72
CA GLU A 1054 -22.92 -28.15 -17.63
C GLU A 1054 -23.58 -28.05 -16.25
N HIS A 1055 -22.85 -27.69 -15.20
CA HIS A 1055 -23.34 -27.76 -13.81
C HIS A 1055 -24.05 -26.49 -13.29
N ILE A 1056 -24.03 -25.37 -14.03
CA ILE A 1056 -24.53 -24.06 -13.55
C ILE A 1056 -25.77 -23.54 -14.30
N GLN A 1057 -26.71 -24.43 -14.66
CA GLN A 1057 -27.83 -24.12 -15.55
C GLN A 1057 -29.15 -23.75 -14.85
N HIS A 1058 -29.28 -24.03 -13.55
CA HIS A 1058 -30.54 -23.86 -12.80
C HIS A 1058 -30.40 -22.81 -11.69
N LEU A 1059 -30.34 -21.53 -12.08
CA LEU A 1059 -30.10 -20.42 -11.15
C LEU A 1059 -31.29 -20.14 -10.22
N ILE A 1060 -32.52 -20.11 -10.75
CA ILE A 1060 -33.71 -19.84 -9.93
C ILE A 1060 -33.96 -20.96 -8.89
N PRO A 1061 -33.96 -22.26 -9.26
CA PRO A 1061 -34.10 -23.33 -8.26
C PRO A 1061 -32.98 -23.34 -7.22
N MET A 1062 -31.75 -22.98 -7.61
CA MET A 1062 -30.63 -22.81 -6.69
C MET A 1062 -30.91 -21.72 -5.66
N LEU A 1063 -31.39 -20.56 -6.09
CA LEU A 1063 -31.75 -19.44 -5.21
C LEU A 1063 -32.92 -19.78 -4.29
N GLU A 1064 -33.95 -20.47 -4.79
CA GLU A 1064 -35.11 -20.89 -4.00
C GLU A 1064 -34.70 -21.85 -2.88
N GLY A 1065 -33.91 -22.87 -3.20
CA GLY A 1065 -33.38 -23.82 -2.22
C GLY A 1065 -32.49 -23.12 -1.19
N GLY A 1066 -31.60 -22.24 -1.63
CA GLY A 1066 -30.73 -21.46 -0.76
C GLY A 1066 -31.50 -20.51 0.17
N LEU A 1067 -32.53 -19.83 -0.33
CA LEU A 1067 -33.39 -18.95 0.46
C LEU A 1067 -34.22 -19.74 1.47
N ALA A 1068 -34.79 -20.88 1.06
CA ALA A 1068 -35.54 -21.76 1.95
C ALA A 1068 -34.65 -22.27 3.09
N ALA A 1069 -33.41 -22.68 2.81
CA ALA A 1069 -32.44 -23.05 3.83
C ALA A 1069 -32.12 -21.89 4.78
N TRP A 1070 -31.98 -20.67 4.27
CA TRP A 1070 -31.76 -19.48 5.10
C TRP A 1070 -32.96 -19.16 6.01
N LEU A 1071 -34.19 -19.28 5.50
CA LEU A 1071 -35.40 -19.03 6.29
C LEU A 1071 -35.67 -20.16 7.31
N GLY A 1072 -35.39 -21.42 6.92
CA GLY A 1072 -35.58 -22.61 7.75
C GLY A 1072 -34.57 -22.77 8.88
N ALA A 1073 -33.42 -22.10 8.82
CA ALA A 1073 -32.39 -22.12 9.88
C ALA A 1073 -32.80 -21.43 11.20
N GLY A 1074 -34.08 -21.01 11.34
CA GLY A 1074 -34.75 -20.64 12.58
C GLY A 1074 -33.86 -20.11 13.72
N GLY A 1075 -33.62 -18.79 13.76
CA GLY A 1075 -33.32 -17.98 14.95
C GLY A 1075 -32.24 -18.44 15.96
N SER A 1076 -31.48 -19.49 15.70
CA SER A 1076 -30.57 -20.09 16.69
C SER A 1076 -29.10 -19.83 16.34
N VAL A 1077 -28.56 -18.86 17.08
CA VAL A 1077 -27.13 -18.69 17.43
C VAL A 1077 -26.20 -18.18 16.34
N SER A 1078 -26.14 -16.85 16.19
CA SER A 1078 -25.08 -16.00 16.78
C SER A 1078 -25.19 -14.61 16.16
N ASN A 1079 -25.96 -13.73 16.79
CA ASN A 1079 -25.64 -12.29 16.74
C ASN A 1079 -24.35 -12.07 17.55
N ASP A 1080 -23.25 -12.70 17.13
CA ASP A 1080 -21.94 -12.43 17.69
C ASP A 1080 -21.53 -11.07 17.16
N LYS A 1081 -21.54 -10.10 18.08
CA LYS A 1081 -20.47 -9.17 18.48
C LYS A 1081 -19.17 -9.04 17.63
N GLU A 1082 -19.12 -9.49 16.37
CA GLU A 1082 -18.01 -9.28 15.43
C GLU A 1082 -18.11 -7.93 14.69
N ALA A 1083 -19.08 -7.07 15.03
CA ALA A 1083 -19.19 -5.72 14.46
C ALA A 1083 -18.07 -4.75 14.94
N ALA A 1084 -17.14 -5.20 15.78
CA ALA A 1084 -16.10 -4.38 16.39
C ALA A 1084 -14.65 -4.89 16.17
N GLU A 1085 -14.42 -5.92 15.32
CA GLU A 1085 -13.07 -6.48 15.10
C GLU A 1085 -12.57 -6.44 13.64
N ASP A 1086 -13.31 -5.85 12.71
CA ASP A 1086 -12.79 -5.48 11.37
C ASP A 1086 -12.36 -3.99 11.36
N ASP A 1087 -11.82 -3.50 12.48
CA ASP A 1087 -11.43 -2.10 12.74
C ASP A 1087 -9.93 -1.95 13.05
#